data_AF-E3IZF1-F1
#
_entry.id   AF-E3IZF1-F1
#
_cell.length_a   1.000
_cell.length_b   1.000
_cell.length_c   1.000
_cell.angle_alpha   90.00
_cell.angle_beta   90.00
_cell.angle_gamma   90.00
#
_symmetry.space_group_name_H-M   'P 1'
#
loop_
_entity.id
_entity.type
_entity.pdbx_description
1 polymer ?
#
loop_
_entity_poly.entity_id
_entity_poly.type
_entity_poly.pdbx_seq_one_letter_code
_entity_poly.pdbx_strand_id
1 'polypeptide(L)'
;MTSNEQAGQGPSTPAGPAVGIDFGTTNSAVGIFQDGRVRLVPNAEGTLATPSVVAFTADGPPLIGAAAVRQAVTNPEHTIRSVKLRLGTDWSHEHDGTRYSAEEIAALLLKRLHADVQEYTGSAIGSAVLTVPAYFSHVQRRALEEAARMAGIEVALIVSEPTATAIAHGLHRAQEERSLVFDLGGGTFDVSLVEIGAGVCEVKATAGDNHLGGDNWDQALVDHLVERIRDDHGVDVSGDPKALARLREAAETARIDLSAATTAHVFLPYLAGAGGDAVHLDLTLGRDELETITQSILERCRDPFERVLRDGAMRTIEIDHVILVGGAARMPAVGAFVQKLAGQPPHRTISEGVVTGAALQAAGLVGQVKNLRLHDVIPASVGVEQVGGLYLPIIVRNTTIPTRRRQILTTTVDNQRSVTVLVVESEEDRAGRDDALALARLDVTGLAPAPAFAHRIDVLFDVDAGGTLRVTATDLGTGRTETRVIDRDSAREAGRARRPAAIDGRDLDDLPIVTSNVSYPLGIEISGGRFHEIITANQSVPVRESVLVTNASTDQRAITVHVVENGGRFVPGGTFRRVRRFELTGLAATDPRTARVEIVLAVDRRRQLTIHARDLASGSDHTERVDLAQTFQDPVSLTGSAPGLPLVF
;
A
#
# COMPACT_ATOMS: atom_id res chain seq x y z
N MET A 1 -35.39 -44.08 18.45
CA MET A 1 -34.66 -42.94 19.04
C MET A 1 -33.21 -43.07 18.58
N THR A 2 -32.86 -42.80 17.33
CA THR A 2 -32.52 -41.48 16.74
C THR A 2 -31.53 -40.66 17.57
N SER A 3 -30.26 -40.70 17.18
CA SER A 3 -29.42 -39.49 17.11
C SER A 3 -28.35 -39.68 16.04
N ASN A 4 -28.48 -38.85 15.02
CA ASN A 4 -27.63 -38.64 13.87
C ASN A 4 -26.41 -37.82 14.35
N GLU A 5 -25.19 -38.32 14.19
CA GLU A 5 -23.99 -37.46 14.23
C GLU A 5 -23.60 -37.17 12.78
N GLN A 6 -24.16 -36.09 12.24
CA GLN A 6 -23.65 -35.45 11.04
C GLN A 6 -22.37 -34.71 11.40
N ALA A 7 -21.22 -35.32 11.09
CA ALA A 7 -19.98 -34.59 10.92
C ALA A 7 -20.20 -33.56 9.80
N GLY A 8 -20.02 -32.29 10.12
CA GLY A 8 -20.12 -31.19 9.17
C GLY A 8 -19.12 -31.39 8.02
N GLN A 9 -19.64 -31.74 6.85
CA GLN A 9 -18.93 -31.58 5.60
C GLN A 9 -18.63 -30.08 5.45
N GLY A 10 -17.35 -29.72 5.41
CA GLY A 10 -16.94 -28.42 4.88
C GLY A 10 -17.47 -28.25 3.45
N PRO A 11 -17.54 -27.01 2.92
CA PRO A 11 -18.02 -26.78 1.56
C PRO A 11 -17.26 -27.71 0.59
N SER A 12 -18.00 -28.54 -0.15
CA SER A 12 -17.44 -29.41 -1.16
C SER A 12 -16.73 -28.54 -2.20
N THR A 13 -15.40 -28.63 -2.26
CA THR A 13 -14.60 -28.02 -3.31
C THR A 13 -15.19 -28.48 -4.65
N PRO A 14 -15.51 -27.57 -5.59
CA PRO A 14 -16.09 -27.95 -6.87
C PRO A 14 -15.20 -28.98 -7.57
N ALA A 15 -15.80 -30.06 -8.07
CA ALA A 15 -15.08 -31.10 -8.78
C ALA A 15 -14.60 -30.56 -10.15
N GLY A 16 -13.36 -30.05 -10.21
CA GLY A 16 -12.77 -29.46 -11.40
C GLY A 16 -11.26 -29.21 -11.24
N PRO A 17 -10.52 -28.91 -12.34
CA PRO A 17 -9.10 -28.62 -12.27
C PRO A 17 -8.82 -27.35 -11.45
N ALA A 18 -7.70 -27.35 -10.73
CA ALA A 18 -7.10 -26.13 -10.18
C ALA A 18 -6.33 -25.42 -11.29
N VAL A 19 -6.59 -24.12 -11.47
CA VAL A 19 -6.04 -23.34 -12.59
C VAL A 19 -5.29 -22.11 -12.12
N GLY A 20 -4.30 -21.67 -12.88
CA GLY A 20 -3.70 -20.34 -12.76
C GLY A 20 -4.27 -19.42 -13.83
N ILE A 21 -4.76 -18.24 -13.46
CA ILE A 21 -5.26 -17.23 -14.40
C ILE A 21 -4.39 -15.99 -14.28
N ASP A 22 -3.75 -15.64 -15.39
CA ASP A 22 -3.17 -14.32 -15.57
C ASP A 22 -4.25 -13.39 -16.13
N PHE A 23 -4.84 -12.55 -15.29
CA PHE A 23 -5.83 -11.56 -15.70
C PHE A 23 -5.14 -10.24 -16.01
N GLY A 24 -4.50 -10.11 -17.17
CA GLY A 24 -3.71 -8.92 -17.51
C GLY A 24 -4.52 -7.75 -18.08
N THR A 25 -3.93 -6.55 -18.04
CA THR A 25 -4.57 -5.30 -18.55
C THR A 25 -4.88 -5.37 -20.03
N THR A 26 -3.97 -5.93 -20.84
CA THR A 26 -4.10 -6.01 -22.31
C THR A 26 -4.51 -7.42 -22.75
N ASN A 27 -3.95 -8.45 -22.13
CA ASN A 27 -4.21 -9.85 -22.47
C ASN A 27 -4.35 -10.66 -21.18
N SER A 28 -5.19 -11.69 -21.23
CA SER A 28 -5.34 -12.68 -20.16
C SER A 28 -5.01 -14.08 -20.67
N ALA A 29 -4.53 -14.94 -19.78
CA ALA A 29 -4.19 -16.34 -20.09
C ALA A 29 -4.61 -17.26 -18.93
N VAL A 30 -4.85 -18.53 -19.23
CA VAL A 30 -5.16 -19.54 -18.23
C VAL A 30 -4.31 -20.80 -18.44
N GLY A 31 -3.81 -21.35 -17.34
CA GLY A 31 -2.94 -22.51 -17.30
C GLY A 31 -3.42 -23.56 -16.32
N ILE A 32 -3.24 -24.82 -16.67
CA ILE A 32 -3.59 -25.97 -15.84
C ILE A 32 -2.35 -26.83 -15.60
N PHE A 33 -2.25 -27.44 -14.42
CA PHE A 33 -1.22 -28.44 -14.17
C PHE A 33 -1.72 -29.83 -14.54
N GLN A 34 -1.11 -30.43 -15.55
CA GLN A 34 -1.50 -31.73 -16.09
C GLN A 34 -0.27 -32.53 -16.52
N ASP A 35 -0.24 -33.82 -16.21
CA ASP A 35 0.85 -34.73 -16.57
C ASP A 35 2.23 -34.27 -16.07
N GLY A 36 2.27 -33.67 -14.87
CA GLY A 36 3.51 -33.22 -14.23
C GLY A 36 4.09 -31.91 -14.77
N ARG A 37 3.36 -31.19 -15.63
CA ARG A 37 3.76 -29.89 -16.18
C ARG A 37 2.59 -28.94 -16.30
N VAL A 38 2.87 -27.64 -16.43
CA VAL A 38 1.83 -26.66 -16.77
C VAL A 38 1.55 -26.72 -18.28
N ARG A 39 0.27 -26.64 -18.64
CA ARG A 39 -0.22 -26.48 -20.01
C ARG A 39 -1.13 -25.26 -20.04
N LEU A 40 -0.84 -24.32 -20.95
CA LEU A 40 -1.75 -23.20 -21.20
C LEU A 40 -2.95 -23.69 -22.01
N VAL A 41 -4.10 -23.11 -21.72
CA VAL A 41 -5.36 -23.43 -22.39
C VAL A 41 -5.55 -22.46 -23.57
N PRO A 42 -5.70 -22.97 -24.81
CA PRO A 42 -6.04 -22.12 -25.94
C PRO A 42 -7.48 -21.62 -25.82
N ASN A 43 -7.73 -20.38 -26.23
CA ASN A 43 -9.08 -19.87 -26.45
C ASN A 43 -9.71 -20.47 -27.72
N ALA A 44 -10.98 -20.17 -27.99
CA ALA A 44 -11.68 -20.67 -29.19
C ALA A 44 -11.02 -20.25 -30.52
N GLU A 45 -10.23 -19.17 -30.54
CA GLU A 45 -9.42 -18.77 -31.70
C GLU A 45 -8.11 -19.58 -31.85
N GLY A 46 -7.82 -20.51 -30.94
CA GLY A 46 -6.62 -21.35 -30.95
C GLY A 46 -5.36 -20.66 -30.42
N THR A 47 -5.51 -19.50 -29.78
CA THR A 47 -4.40 -18.71 -29.22
C THR A 47 -4.32 -18.85 -27.70
N LEU A 48 -3.11 -18.74 -27.13
CA LEU A 48 -2.89 -18.91 -25.69
C LEU A 48 -3.16 -17.65 -24.85
N ALA A 49 -3.37 -16.52 -25.51
CA ALA A 49 -3.65 -15.23 -24.89
C ALA A 49 -4.97 -14.68 -25.46
N THR A 50 -5.87 -14.31 -24.56
CA THR A 50 -7.16 -13.70 -24.89
C THR A 50 -7.06 -12.20 -24.63
N PRO A 51 -7.27 -11.32 -25.63
CA PRO A 51 -7.29 -9.89 -25.40
C PRO A 51 -8.30 -9.51 -24.30
N SER A 52 -7.89 -8.66 -23.36
CA SER A 52 -8.72 -8.19 -22.25
C SER A 52 -9.66 -7.06 -22.69
N VAL A 53 -10.49 -7.35 -23.71
CA VAL A 53 -11.36 -6.39 -24.40
C VAL A 53 -12.78 -6.93 -24.43
N VAL A 54 -13.74 -6.07 -24.07
CA VAL A 54 -15.18 -6.35 -24.13
C VAL A 54 -15.82 -5.30 -25.02
N ALA A 55 -16.69 -5.71 -25.93
CA ALA A 55 -17.45 -4.80 -26.76
C ALA A 55 -18.93 -5.12 -26.73
N PHE A 56 -19.74 -4.11 -26.43
CA PHE A 56 -21.19 -4.22 -26.55
C PHE A 56 -21.62 -3.90 -27.99
N THR A 57 -22.42 -4.78 -28.57
CA THR A 57 -23.01 -4.62 -29.90
C THR A 57 -24.44 -4.11 -29.78
N ALA A 58 -24.97 -3.49 -30.84
CA ALA A 58 -26.36 -3.02 -30.86
C ALA A 58 -27.36 -4.18 -30.71
N ASP A 59 -27.02 -5.34 -31.27
CA ASP A 59 -27.80 -6.56 -31.19
C ASP A 59 -26.90 -7.71 -30.74
N GLY A 60 -27.38 -8.54 -29.79
CA GLY A 60 -26.71 -9.77 -29.38
C GLY A 60 -25.86 -9.68 -28.10
N PRO A 61 -25.18 -10.78 -27.72
CA PRO A 61 -24.34 -10.81 -26.53
C PRO A 61 -23.05 -9.99 -26.71
N PRO A 62 -22.44 -9.50 -25.62
CA PRO A 62 -21.16 -8.82 -25.69
C PRO A 62 -20.08 -9.66 -26.37
N LEU A 63 -19.30 -9.03 -27.25
CA LEU A 63 -18.12 -9.63 -27.85
C LEU A 63 -16.96 -9.54 -26.86
N ILE A 64 -16.12 -10.57 -26.83
CA ILE A 64 -14.99 -10.67 -25.89
C ILE A 64 -13.75 -11.10 -26.66
N GLY A 65 -12.58 -10.59 -26.27
CA GLY A 65 -11.31 -11.01 -26.85
C GLY A 65 -11.09 -10.50 -28.28
N ALA A 66 -10.57 -11.37 -29.15
CA ALA A 66 -10.23 -11.01 -30.52
C ALA A 66 -11.44 -10.48 -31.31
N ALA A 67 -12.65 -10.99 -31.03
CA ALA A 67 -13.88 -10.50 -31.65
C ALA A 67 -14.18 -9.04 -31.28
N ALA A 68 -13.98 -8.66 -30.02
CA ALA A 68 -14.15 -7.28 -29.56
C ALA A 68 -13.10 -6.35 -30.18
N VAL A 69 -11.85 -6.81 -30.27
CA VAL A 69 -10.73 -6.08 -30.89
C VAL A 69 -11.03 -5.74 -32.35
N ARG A 70 -11.48 -6.72 -33.16
CA ARG A 70 -11.74 -6.55 -34.60
C ARG A 70 -12.72 -5.43 -34.94
N GLN A 71 -13.65 -5.11 -34.04
CA GLN A 71 -14.67 -4.07 -34.26
C GLN A 71 -14.42 -2.78 -33.47
N ALA A 72 -13.32 -2.70 -32.71
CA ALA A 72 -13.00 -1.58 -31.84
C ALA A 72 -12.92 -0.24 -32.59
N VAL A 73 -12.40 -0.25 -33.82
CA VAL A 73 -12.28 0.97 -34.66
C VAL A 73 -13.64 1.50 -35.09
N THR A 74 -14.59 0.61 -35.39
CA THR A 74 -15.93 0.98 -35.86
C THR A 74 -16.91 1.29 -34.72
N ASN A 75 -16.60 0.83 -33.51
CA ASN A 75 -17.45 0.96 -32.32
C ASN A 75 -16.62 1.34 -31.06
N PRO A 76 -15.89 2.47 -31.09
CA PRO A 76 -14.93 2.80 -30.03
C PRO A 76 -15.60 3.10 -28.69
N GLU A 77 -16.79 3.70 -28.70
CA GLU A 77 -17.49 4.12 -27.47
C GLU A 77 -18.02 2.95 -26.65
N HIS A 78 -18.39 1.84 -27.30
CA HIS A 78 -18.90 0.63 -26.64
C HIS A 78 -17.85 -0.49 -26.56
N THR A 79 -16.58 -0.18 -26.81
CA THR A 79 -15.46 -1.13 -26.68
C THR A 79 -14.57 -0.75 -25.50
N ILE A 80 -14.62 -1.56 -24.45
CA ILE A 80 -13.89 -1.37 -23.21
C ILE A 80 -12.57 -2.13 -23.27
N ARG A 81 -11.48 -1.42 -22.96
CA ARG A 81 -10.11 -1.92 -22.80
C ARG A 81 -9.59 -1.56 -21.40
N SER A 82 -8.51 -2.22 -20.98
CA SER A 82 -7.77 -1.90 -19.75
C SER A 82 -8.66 -1.84 -18.48
N VAL A 83 -9.72 -2.66 -18.44
CA VAL A 83 -10.69 -2.68 -17.32
C VAL A 83 -10.03 -3.03 -15.98
N LYS A 84 -8.92 -3.78 -16.01
CA LYS A 84 -8.14 -4.13 -14.83
C LYS A 84 -7.73 -2.90 -14.00
N LEU A 85 -7.38 -1.78 -14.66
CA LEU A 85 -7.00 -0.52 -14.01
C LEU A 85 -8.20 0.20 -13.36
N ARG A 86 -9.43 -0.22 -13.67
CA ARG A 86 -10.68 0.38 -13.16
C ARG A 86 -11.27 -0.39 -11.98
N LEU A 87 -10.77 -1.59 -11.68
CA LEU A 87 -11.25 -2.41 -10.56
C LEU A 87 -11.15 -1.64 -9.24
N GLY A 88 -12.17 -1.77 -8.38
CA GLY A 88 -12.19 -1.10 -7.08
C GLY A 88 -12.44 0.41 -7.13
N THR A 89 -12.75 0.98 -8.31
CA THR A 89 -13.09 2.40 -8.47
C THR A 89 -14.60 2.60 -8.66
N ASP A 90 -15.06 3.86 -8.65
CA ASP A 90 -16.45 4.22 -9.00
C ASP A 90 -16.71 4.24 -10.53
N TRP A 91 -15.74 3.80 -11.35
CA TRP A 91 -15.88 3.77 -12.81
C TRP A 91 -17.02 2.83 -13.23
N SER A 92 -17.72 3.21 -14.28
CA SER A 92 -18.78 2.40 -14.88
C SER A 92 -18.96 2.72 -16.36
N HIS A 93 -19.45 1.74 -17.10
CA HIS A 93 -19.86 1.89 -18.50
C HIS A 93 -21.38 1.78 -18.61
N GLU A 94 -22.02 2.65 -19.39
CA GLU A 94 -23.44 2.59 -19.66
C GLU A 94 -23.67 2.06 -21.08
N HIS A 95 -24.54 1.07 -21.22
CA HIS A 95 -24.98 0.53 -22.50
C HIS A 95 -26.45 0.12 -22.39
N ASP A 96 -27.28 0.58 -23.33
CA ASP A 96 -28.73 0.35 -23.38
C ASP A 96 -29.46 0.62 -22.05
N GLY A 97 -29.11 1.74 -21.39
CA GLY A 97 -29.69 2.15 -20.11
C GLY A 97 -29.30 1.28 -18.92
N THR A 98 -28.40 0.30 -19.11
CA THR A 98 -27.83 -0.53 -18.05
C THR A 98 -26.42 -0.06 -17.73
N ARG A 99 -26.13 0.12 -16.43
CA ARG A 99 -24.83 0.56 -15.94
C ARG A 99 -24.03 -0.64 -15.45
N TYR A 100 -22.86 -0.87 -16.04
CA TYR A 100 -21.91 -1.92 -15.70
C TYR A 100 -20.72 -1.34 -14.94
N SER A 101 -20.39 -1.95 -13.80
CA SER A 101 -19.17 -1.69 -13.03
C SER A 101 -17.93 -2.32 -13.67
N ALA A 102 -16.73 -1.93 -13.21
CA ALA A 102 -15.48 -2.55 -13.66
C ALA A 102 -15.45 -4.06 -13.34
N GLU A 103 -15.98 -4.45 -12.18
CA GLU A 103 -16.09 -5.83 -11.73
C GLU A 103 -17.01 -6.66 -12.65
N GLU A 104 -18.14 -6.11 -13.08
CA GLU A 104 -19.04 -6.79 -14.01
C GLU A 104 -18.41 -6.98 -15.41
N ILE A 105 -17.69 -5.97 -15.90
CA ILE A 105 -16.95 -6.09 -17.18
C ILE A 105 -15.80 -7.11 -17.05
N ALA A 106 -15.05 -7.10 -15.95
CA ALA A 106 -14.03 -8.10 -15.67
C ALA A 106 -14.61 -9.52 -15.53
N ALA A 107 -15.80 -9.65 -14.94
CA ALA A 107 -16.51 -10.91 -14.84
C ALA A 107 -16.89 -11.48 -16.21
N LEU A 108 -17.21 -10.66 -17.22
CA LEU A 108 -17.44 -11.14 -18.59
C LEU A 108 -16.17 -11.79 -19.16
N LEU A 109 -15.01 -11.17 -18.98
CA LEU A 109 -13.72 -11.73 -19.39
C LEU A 109 -13.39 -13.05 -18.66
N LEU A 110 -13.58 -13.07 -17.34
CA LEU A 110 -13.34 -14.28 -16.53
C LEU A 110 -14.32 -15.41 -16.90
N LYS A 111 -15.58 -15.11 -17.21
CA LYS A 111 -16.54 -16.10 -17.75
C LYS A 111 -16.06 -16.69 -19.07
N ARG A 112 -15.44 -15.88 -19.94
CA ARG A 112 -14.88 -16.37 -21.20
C ARG A 112 -13.73 -17.34 -20.96
N LEU A 113 -12.79 -16.99 -20.09
CA LEU A 113 -11.68 -17.88 -19.71
C LEU A 113 -12.18 -19.17 -19.03
N HIS A 114 -13.22 -19.05 -18.19
CA HIS A 114 -13.86 -20.21 -17.57
C HIS A 114 -14.46 -21.16 -18.63
N ALA A 115 -15.17 -20.62 -19.62
CA ALA A 115 -15.72 -21.40 -20.73
C ALA A 115 -14.60 -22.08 -21.55
N ASP A 116 -13.49 -21.38 -21.82
CA ASP A 116 -12.34 -21.94 -22.53
C ASP A 116 -11.73 -23.14 -21.78
N VAL A 117 -11.59 -23.05 -20.45
CA VAL A 117 -11.16 -24.20 -19.63
C VAL A 117 -12.15 -25.35 -19.69
N GLN A 118 -13.45 -25.06 -19.64
CA GLN A 118 -14.50 -26.07 -19.69
C GLN A 118 -14.51 -26.81 -21.04
N GLU A 119 -14.33 -26.10 -22.14
CA GLU A 119 -14.22 -26.69 -23.48
C GLU A 119 -12.94 -27.53 -23.62
N TYR A 120 -11.82 -27.06 -23.08
CA TYR A 120 -10.54 -27.75 -23.16
C TYR A 120 -10.48 -29.02 -22.29
N THR A 121 -11.02 -28.97 -21.08
CA THR A 121 -10.89 -30.05 -20.08
C THR A 121 -12.14 -30.93 -19.95
N GLY A 122 -13.28 -30.47 -20.47
CA GLY A 122 -14.58 -31.10 -20.25
C GLY A 122 -15.18 -30.87 -18.85
N SER A 123 -14.56 -30.05 -18.01
CA SER A 123 -15.00 -29.77 -16.62
C SER A 123 -14.92 -28.29 -16.29
N ALA A 124 -15.84 -27.80 -15.46
CA ALA A 124 -15.78 -26.43 -14.93
C ALA A 124 -14.53 -26.25 -14.05
N ILE A 125 -14.06 -25.00 -13.88
CA ILE A 125 -12.94 -24.69 -12.99
C ILE A 125 -13.31 -25.09 -11.55
N GLY A 126 -12.43 -25.87 -10.91
CA GLY A 126 -12.60 -26.26 -9.51
C GLY A 126 -12.21 -25.13 -8.56
N SER A 127 -10.99 -24.62 -8.74
CA SER A 127 -10.45 -23.47 -8.02
C SER A 127 -9.43 -22.73 -8.88
N ALA A 128 -9.20 -21.45 -8.60
CA ALA A 128 -8.27 -20.62 -9.34
C ALA A 128 -7.28 -19.89 -8.42
N VAL A 129 -6.04 -19.75 -8.90
CA VAL A 129 -5.10 -18.74 -8.43
C VAL A 129 -5.08 -17.62 -9.46
N LEU A 130 -5.38 -16.40 -9.04
CA LEU A 130 -5.37 -15.21 -9.91
C LEU A 130 -4.07 -14.42 -9.71
N THR A 131 -3.56 -13.80 -10.77
CA THR A 131 -2.44 -12.87 -10.67
C THR A 131 -2.89 -11.41 -10.67
N VAL A 132 -2.13 -10.58 -9.96
CA VAL A 132 -2.31 -9.11 -9.92
C VAL A 132 -0.95 -8.41 -9.94
N PRO A 133 -0.88 -7.13 -10.34
CA PRO A 133 0.28 -6.28 -10.12
C PRO A 133 0.69 -6.35 -8.65
N ALA A 134 1.98 -6.26 -8.35
CA ALA A 134 2.40 -6.29 -6.94
C ALA A 134 1.79 -5.11 -6.17
N TYR A 135 1.71 -3.94 -6.81
CA TYR A 135 1.10 -2.72 -6.27
C TYR A 135 -0.43 -2.62 -6.30
N PHE A 136 -1.13 -3.72 -6.58
CA PHE A 136 -2.59 -3.75 -6.48
C PHE A 136 -3.06 -3.59 -5.03
N SER A 137 -3.89 -2.57 -4.79
CA SER A 137 -4.41 -2.24 -3.46
C SER A 137 -5.33 -3.34 -2.92
N HIS A 138 -5.58 -3.29 -1.60
CA HIS A 138 -6.51 -4.22 -0.97
C HIS A 138 -7.92 -4.17 -1.61
N VAL A 139 -8.36 -2.98 -2.01
CA VAL A 139 -9.67 -2.77 -2.66
C VAL A 139 -9.70 -3.41 -4.05
N GLN A 140 -8.63 -3.24 -4.84
CA GLN A 140 -8.53 -3.81 -6.19
C GLN A 140 -8.48 -5.34 -6.17
N ARG A 141 -7.75 -5.95 -5.22
CA ARG A 141 -7.69 -7.40 -5.04
C ARG A 141 -9.07 -7.98 -4.75
N ARG A 142 -9.83 -7.36 -3.85
CA ARG A 142 -11.20 -7.78 -3.50
C ARG A 142 -12.18 -7.58 -4.66
N ALA A 143 -12.03 -6.50 -5.43
CA ALA A 143 -12.81 -6.27 -6.64
C ALA A 143 -12.58 -7.36 -7.71
N LEU A 144 -11.34 -7.82 -7.89
CA LEU A 144 -11.04 -8.92 -8.80
C LEU A 144 -11.62 -10.26 -8.31
N GLU A 145 -11.51 -10.54 -7.02
CA GLU A 145 -12.11 -11.73 -6.39
C GLU A 145 -13.64 -11.76 -6.60
N GLU A 146 -14.29 -10.60 -6.44
CA GLU A 146 -15.72 -10.45 -6.67
C GLU A 146 -16.09 -10.65 -8.15
N ALA A 147 -15.30 -10.11 -9.08
CA ALA A 147 -15.47 -10.36 -10.52
C ALA A 147 -15.34 -11.87 -10.86
N ALA A 148 -14.39 -12.57 -10.25
CA ALA A 148 -14.23 -14.02 -10.40
C ALA A 148 -15.43 -14.79 -9.83
N ARG A 149 -15.95 -14.38 -8.68
CA ARG A 149 -17.17 -14.94 -8.08
C ARG A 149 -18.37 -14.76 -8.99
N MET A 150 -18.55 -13.58 -9.61
CA MET A 150 -19.58 -13.33 -10.62
C MET A 150 -19.42 -14.21 -11.87
N ALA A 151 -18.20 -14.65 -12.16
CA ALA A 151 -17.88 -15.58 -13.24
C ALA A 151 -18.03 -17.07 -12.86
N GLY A 152 -18.43 -17.37 -11.63
CA GLY A 152 -18.55 -18.74 -11.12
C GLY A 152 -17.20 -19.41 -10.88
N ILE A 153 -16.15 -18.63 -10.61
CA ILE A 153 -14.79 -19.12 -10.32
C ILE A 153 -14.55 -18.97 -8.82
N GLU A 154 -14.19 -20.06 -8.14
CA GLU A 154 -13.70 -20.02 -6.76
C GLU A 154 -12.23 -19.60 -6.75
N VAL A 155 -11.92 -18.48 -6.08
CA VAL A 155 -10.54 -18.00 -5.94
C VAL A 155 -9.92 -18.57 -4.68
N ALA A 156 -8.92 -19.45 -4.84
CA ALA A 156 -8.19 -20.05 -3.73
C ALA A 156 -7.09 -19.11 -3.20
N LEU A 157 -6.46 -18.33 -4.07
CA LEU A 157 -5.40 -17.39 -3.71
C LEU A 157 -5.25 -16.31 -4.80
N ILE A 158 -4.87 -15.11 -4.38
CA ILE A 158 -4.36 -14.07 -5.30
C ILE A 158 -2.87 -13.93 -5.03
N VAL A 159 -2.06 -14.02 -6.09
CA VAL A 159 -0.59 -13.83 -6.01
C VAL A 159 -0.18 -12.66 -6.88
N SER A 160 0.94 -12.01 -6.55
CA SER A 160 1.48 -11.01 -7.47
C SER A 160 2.09 -11.64 -8.72
N GLU A 161 2.00 -10.95 -9.86
CA GLU A 161 2.63 -11.31 -11.14
C GLU A 161 4.14 -11.59 -11.02
N PRO A 162 4.93 -10.73 -10.34
CA PRO A 162 6.35 -11.00 -10.13
C PRO A 162 6.60 -12.24 -9.26
N THR A 163 5.78 -12.48 -8.24
CA THR A 163 5.86 -13.71 -7.42
C THR A 163 5.57 -14.94 -8.26
N ALA A 164 4.52 -14.92 -9.07
CA ALA A 164 4.19 -16.02 -9.97
C ALA A 164 5.36 -16.29 -10.93
N THR A 165 5.96 -15.24 -11.51
CA THR A 165 7.13 -15.39 -12.36
C THR A 165 8.32 -16.02 -11.63
N ALA A 166 8.59 -15.59 -10.39
CA ALA A 166 9.66 -16.16 -9.59
C ALA A 166 9.43 -17.65 -9.33
N ILE A 167 8.19 -18.06 -9.01
CA ILE A 167 7.81 -19.48 -8.85
C ILE A 167 8.09 -20.25 -10.15
N ALA A 168 7.66 -19.74 -11.31
CA ALA A 168 7.87 -20.40 -12.60
C ALA A 168 9.36 -20.61 -12.93
N HIS A 169 10.23 -19.66 -12.53
CA HIS A 169 11.66 -19.70 -12.84
C HIS A 169 12.47 -20.53 -11.83
N GLY A 170 12.12 -20.47 -10.54
CA GLY A 170 12.98 -20.94 -9.45
C GLY A 170 12.51 -22.20 -8.71
N LEU A 171 11.28 -22.68 -8.92
CA LEU A 171 10.70 -23.76 -8.09
C LEU A 171 11.55 -25.04 -8.02
N HIS A 172 12.26 -25.38 -9.10
CA HIS A 172 13.07 -26.59 -9.18
C HIS A 172 14.53 -26.42 -8.72
N ARG A 173 14.92 -25.23 -8.25
CA ARG A 173 16.28 -24.93 -7.84
C ARG A 173 16.54 -25.38 -6.40
N ALA A 174 17.68 -26.06 -6.21
CA ALA A 174 18.07 -26.61 -4.92
C ALA A 174 18.73 -25.58 -4.00
N GLN A 175 19.44 -24.60 -4.59
CA GLN A 175 20.02 -23.48 -3.86
C GLN A 175 19.04 -22.31 -3.84
N GLU A 176 19.15 -21.52 -2.77
CA GLU A 176 18.43 -20.25 -2.65
C GLU A 176 19.09 -19.22 -3.57
N GLU A 177 18.27 -18.58 -4.38
CA GLU A 177 18.71 -17.57 -5.33
C GLU A 177 17.82 -16.33 -5.24
N ARG A 178 18.45 -15.17 -5.42
CA ARG A 178 17.83 -13.86 -5.41
C ARG A 178 17.52 -13.43 -6.82
N SER A 179 16.23 -13.28 -7.11
CA SER A 179 15.75 -12.79 -8.39
C SER A 179 15.19 -11.38 -8.24
N LEU A 180 15.59 -10.48 -9.12
CA LEU A 180 14.89 -9.21 -9.35
C LEU A 180 13.97 -9.41 -10.55
N VAL A 181 12.66 -9.31 -10.30
CA VAL A 181 11.65 -9.39 -11.36
C VAL A 181 11.24 -7.97 -11.72
N PHE A 182 11.44 -7.59 -12.98
CA PHE A 182 11.08 -6.30 -13.55
C PHE A 182 9.91 -6.53 -14.53
N ASP A 183 8.70 -6.18 -14.11
CA ASP A 183 7.47 -6.41 -14.85
C ASP A 183 6.94 -5.11 -15.43
N LEU A 184 7.07 -4.94 -16.75
CA LEU A 184 6.54 -3.79 -17.48
C LEU A 184 5.44 -4.26 -18.43
N GLY A 185 4.21 -4.21 -17.92
CA GLY A 185 2.99 -4.63 -18.61
C GLY A 185 2.42 -3.56 -19.54
N GLY A 186 1.14 -3.72 -19.89
CA GLY A 186 0.41 -2.75 -20.70
C GLY A 186 0.07 -1.47 -19.95
N GLY A 187 -0.25 -1.54 -18.66
CA GLY A 187 -0.69 -0.37 -17.88
C GLY A 187 -0.04 -0.21 -16.50
N THR A 188 0.74 -1.19 -16.06
CA THR A 188 1.38 -1.20 -14.74
C THR A 188 2.84 -1.60 -14.86
N PHE A 189 3.64 -1.06 -13.95
CA PHE A 189 5.05 -1.38 -13.77
C PHE A 189 5.26 -1.85 -12.34
N ASP A 190 5.82 -3.03 -12.16
CA ASP A 190 6.24 -3.55 -10.86
C ASP A 190 7.69 -4.00 -10.91
N VAL A 191 8.37 -3.88 -9.78
CA VAL A 191 9.68 -4.47 -9.56
C VAL A 191 9.72 -5.10 -8.18
N SER A 192 10.10 -6.37 -8.12
CA SER A 192 10.14 -7.14 -6.88
C SER A 192 11.46 -7.87 -6.70
N LEU A 193 11.93 -7.90 -5.45
CA LEU A 193 13.03 -8.76 -5.02
C LEU A 193 12.45 -10.01 -4.38
N VAL A 194 12.80 -11.17 -4.93
CA VAL A 194 12.29 -12.47 -4.50
C VAL A 194 13.45 -13.41 -4.24
N GLU A 195 13.47 -14.04 -3.07
CA GLU A 195 14.34 -15.17 -2.77
C GLU A 195 13.56 -16.46 -3.00
N ILE A 196 14.10 -17.34 -3.84
CA ILE A 196 13.50 -18.65 -4.10
C ILE A 196 14.52 -19.77 -3.98
N GLY A 197 14.17 -20.80 -3.21
CA GLY A 197 15.03 -21.97 -2.99
C GLY A 197 14.32 -23.05 -2.21
N ALA A 198 14.62 -24.32 -2.51
CA ALA A 198 14.10 -25.48 -1.78
C ALA A 198 12.56 -25.50 -1.62
N GLY A 199 11.83 -24.93 -2.59
CA GLY A 199 10.37 -24.83 -2.58
C GLY A 199 9.80 -23.65 -1.76
N VAL A 200 10.63 -22.81 -1.16
CA VAL A 200 10.20 -21.58 -0.48
C VAL A 200 10.41 -20.40 -1.43
N CYS A 201 9.38 -19.58 -1.61
CA CYS A 201 9.39 -18.31 -2.32
C CYS A 201 9.09 -17.20 -1.33
N GLU A 202 10.02 -16.29 -1.11
CA GLU A 202 9.89 -15.17 -0.18
C GLU A 202 10.12 -13.85 -0.90
N VAL A 203 9.09 -12.99 -0.89
CA VAL A 203 9.19 -11.64 -1.41
C VAL A 203 9.83 -10.76 -0.34
N LYS A 204 10.94 -10.10 -0.69
CA LYS A 204 11.68 -9.24 0.25
C LYS A 204 11.22 -7.80 0.18
N ALA A 205 10.96 -7.33 -1.02
CA ALA A 205 10.39 -6.02 -1.25
C ALA A 205 9.72 -5.97 -2.62
N THR A 206 8.74 -5.08 -2.73
CA THR A 206 8.14 -4.71 -4.00
C THR A 206 7.96 -3.20 -4.09
N ALA A 207 8.06 -2.67 -5.30
CA ALA A 207 7.75 -1.28 -5.63
C ALA A 207 7.15 -1.25 -7.04
N GLY A 208 6.46 -0.17 -7.40
CA GLY A 208 5.86 -0.06 -8.73
C GLY A 208 5.22 1.28 -9.01
N ASP A 209 4.55 1.36 -10.16
CA ASP A 209 3.71 2.46 -10.63
C ASP A 209 2.49 1.88 -11.36
N ASN A 210 1.30 2.10 -10.78
CA ASN A 210 0.02 1.60 -11.31
C ASN A 210 -0.47 2.33 -12.58
N HIS A 211 0.29 3.32 -13.05
CA HIS A 211 -0.02 4.14 -14.23
C HIS A 211 1.20 4.28 -15.16
N LEU A 212 2.02 3.23 -15.22
CA LEU A 212 3.19 3.15 -16.08
C LEU A 212 3.21 1.82 -16.83
N GLY A 213 3.06 1.83 -18.14
CA GLY A 213 3.11 0.63 -18.98
C GLY A 213 3.14 0.97 -20.47
N GLY A 214 3.03 -0.07 -21.32
CA GLY A 214 2.99 0.08 -22.78
C GLY A 214 1.99 1.11 -23.31
N ASP A 215 0.84 1.29 -22.65
CA ASP A 215 -0.18 2.28 -22.99
C ASP A 215 0.39 3.73 -22.97
N ASN A 216 1.39 4.02 -22.12
CA ASN A 216 2.04 5.32 -22.09
C ASN A 216 2.96 5.54 -23.32
N TRP A 217 3.65 4.48 -23.77
CA TRP A 217 4.43 4.53 -25.00
C TRP A 217 3.52 4.72 -26.21
N ASP A 218 2.41 3.99 -26.25
CA ASP A 218 1.43 4.08 -27.33
C ASP A 218 0.81 5.48 -27.38
N GLN A 219 0.46 6.06 -26.23
CA GLN A 219 -0.07 7.42 -26.18
C GLN A 219 0.96 8.47 -26.61
N ALA A 220 2.22 8.38 -26.18
CA ALA A 220 3.27 9.29 -26.62
C ALA A 220 3.51 9.23 -28.13
N LEU A 221 3.43 8.03 -28.71
CA LEU A 221 3.52 7.86 -30.15
C LEU A 221 2.28 8.42 -30.87
N VAL A 222 1.08 8.25 -30.32
CA VAL A 222 -0.13 8.88 -30.85
C VAL A 222 0.00 10.40 -30.86
N ASP A 223 0.46 10.99 -29.74
CA ASP A 223 0.65 12.45 -29.64
C ASP A 223 1.64 12.94 -30.70
N HIS A 224 2.75 12.21 -30.88
CA HIS A 224 3.73 12.49 -31.94
C HIS A 224 3.11 12.39 -33.35
N LEU A 225 2.31 11.35 -33.63
CA LEU A 225 1.64 11.19 -34.93
C LEU A 225 0.60 12.30 -35.19
N VAL A 226 -0.12 12.75 -34.17
CA VAL A 226 -1.07 13.87 -34.27
C VAL A 226 -0.34 15.16 -34.62
N GLU A 227 0.81 15.43 -33.98
CA GLU A 227 1.67 16.57 -34.30
C GLU A 227 2.17 16.52 -35.74
N ARG A 228 2.67 15.35 -36.19
CA ARG A 228 3.09 15.14 -37.59
C ARG A 228 1.97 15.42 -38.59
N ILE A 229 0.75 14.94 -38.34
CA ILE A 229 -0.40 15.21 -39.21
C ILE A 229 -0.72 16.71 -39.27
N ARG A 230 -0.63 17.39 -38.12
CA ARG A 230 -0.86 18.83 -38.04
C ARG A 230 0.19 19.60 -38.84
N ASP A 231 1.45 19.21 -38.73
CA ASP A 231 2.57 19.86 -39.43
C ASP A 231 2.53 19.60 -40.94
N ASP A 232 2.26 18.37 -41.37
CA ASP A 232 2.31 17.97 -42.78
C ASP A 232 1.04 18.32 -43.57
N HIS A 233 -0.13 18.27 -42.90
CA HIS A 233 -1.43 18.46 -43.56
C HIS A 233 -2.23 19.67 -43.06
N GLY A 234 -1.82 20.31 -41.96
CA GLY A 234 -2.55 21.45 -41.39
C GLY A 234 -3.88 21.05 -40.72
N VAL A 235 -4.06 19.77 -40.38
CA VAL A 235 -5.32 19.21 -39.86
C VAL A 235 -5.11 18.70 -38.44
N ASP A 236 -6.02 19.06 -37.53
CA ASP A 236 -6.01 18.53 -36.17
C ASP A 236 -7.02 17.39 -36.03
N VAL A 237 -6.52 16.17 -35.83
CA VAL A 237 -7.33 14.96 -35.66
C VAL A 237 -7.57 14.59 -34.20
N SER A 238 -7.04 15.38 -33.25
CA SER A 238 -7.17 15.11 -31.81
C SER A 238 -8.62 15.12 -31.28
N GLY A 239 -9.54 15.76 -32.01
CA GLY A 239 -10.96 15.79 -31.69
C GLY A 239 -11.79 14.66 -32.31
N ASP A 240 -11.22 13.81 -33.17
CA ASP A 240 -11.94 12.73 -33.86
C ASP A 240 -11.70 11.37 -33.15
N PRO A 241 -12.69 10.81 -32.45
CA PRO A 241 -12.54 9.55 -31.73
C PRO A 241 -12.20 8.36 -32.65
N LYS A 242 -12.67 8.36 -33.90
CA LYS A 242 -12.38 7.28 -34.86
C LYS A 242 -10.96 7.39 -35.39
N ALA A 243 -10.50 8.60 -35.71
CA ALA A 243 -9.12 8.83 -36.11
C ALA A 243 -8.16 8.45 -34.99
N LEU A 244 -8.44 8.86 -33.75
CA LEU A 244 -7.64 8.50 -32.57
C LEU A 244 -7.63 6.99 -32.30
N ALA A 245 -8.75 6.29 -32.47
CA ALA A 245 -8.78 4.83 -32.31
C ALA A 245 -7.85 4.13 -33.32
N ARG A 246 -7.86 4.58 -34.59
CA ARG A 246 -6.97 4.06 -35.63
C ARG A 246 -5.50 4.38 -35.38
N LEU A 247 -5.22 5.60 -34.89
CA LEU A 247 -3.88 6.02 -34.52
C LEU A 247 -3.34 5.19 -33.36
N ARG A 248 -4.15 4.90 -32.34
CA ARG A 248 -3.74 4.05 -31.21
C ARG A 248 -3.37 2.64 -31.65
N GLU A 249 -4.18 2.01 -32.51
CA GLU A 249 -3.88 0.67 -33.04
C GLU A 249 -2.60 0.66 -33.88
N ALA A 250 -2.41 1.68 -34.72
CA ALA A 250 -1.20 1.83 -35.52
C ALA A 250 0.04 2.11 -34.67
N ALA A 251 -0.09 2.91 -33.61
CA ALA A 251 0.99 3.23 -32.67
C ALA A 251 1.42 1.99 -31.89
N GLU A 252 0.48 1.21 -31.35
CA GLU A 252 0.77 -0.06 -30.66
C GLU A 252 1.51 -1.03 -31.59
N THR A 253 1.02 -1.17 -32.82
CA THR A 253 1.64 -2.02 -33.86
C THR A 253 3.05 -1.54 -34.19
N ALA A 254 3.24 -0.25 -34.43
CA ALA A 254 4.54 0.33 -34.75
C ALA A 254 5.55 0.15 -33.59
N ARG A 255 5.12 0.34 -32.33
CA ARG A 255 5.96 0.09 -31.15
C ARG A 255 6.40 -1.38 -31.08
N ILE A 256 5.48 -2.32 -31.33
CA ILE A 256 5.79 -3.76 -31.34
C ILE A 256 6.79 -4.07 -32.47
N ASP A 257 6.55 -3.56 -33.68
CA ASP A 257 7.44 -3.76 -34.82
C ASP A 257 8.84 -3.19 -34.56
N LEU A 258 8.93 -1.98 -33.98
CA LEU A 258 10.19 -1.34 -33.60
C LEU A 258 10.95 -2.08 -32.49
N SER A 259 10.30 -3.00 -31.77
CA SER A 259 10.99 -3.88 -30.82
C SER A 259 11.78 -4.99 -31.52
N ALA A 260 11.43 -5.33 -32.77
CA ALA A 260 12.13 -6.33 -33.59
C ALA A 260 12.96 -5.70 -34.72
N ALA A 261 12.48 -4.62 -35.34
CA ALA A 261 13.09 -3.92 -36.46
C ALA A 261 13.57 -2.52 -36.07
N THR A 262 14.45 -1.91 -36.87
CA THR A 262 14.94 -0.53 -36.64
C THR A 262 13.99 0.54 -37.19
N THR A 263 13.04 0.14 -38.03
CA THR A 263 12.04 1.02 -38.64
C THR A 263 10.68 0.33 -38.72
N ALA A 264 9.59 1.09 -38.62
CA ALA A 264 8.23 0.61 -38.82
C ALA A 264 7.46 1.56 -39.76
N HIS A 265 6.57 1.01 -40.58
CA HIS A 265 5.79 1.78 -41.54
C HIS A 265 4.37 1.99 -41.02
N VAL A 266 3.96 3.24 -40.87
CA VAL A 266 2.61 3.60 -40.44
C VAL A 266 1.84 4.14 -41.63
N PHE A 267 0.84 3.38 -42.09
CA PHE A 267 -0.02 3.75 -43.20
C PHE A 267 -1.49 3.73 -42.79
N LEU A 268 -2.11 4.91 -42.67
CA LEU A 268 -3.54 5.07 -42.39
C LEU A 268 -4.21 5.90 -43.48
N PRO A 269 -4.84 5.25 -44.48
CA PRO A 269 -5.54 5.97 -45.53
C PRO A 269 -6.86 6.55 -45.01
N TYR A 270 -7.31 7.67 -45.57
CA TYR A 270 -8.59 8.31 -45.21
C TYR A 270 -8.75 8.52 -43.70
N LEU A 271 -7.72 9.04 -43.04
CA LEU A 271 -7.70 9.24 -41.60
C LEU A 271 -8.62 10.39 -41.16
N ALA A 272 -8.64 11.48 -41.94
CA ALA A 272 -9.51 12.64 -41.73
C ALA A 272 -9.89 13.28 -43.07
N GLY A 273 -10.91 14.14 -43.06
CA GLY A 273 -11.29 14.95 -44.22
C GLY A 273 -10.96 16.42 -43.98
N ALA A 274 -10.21 17.05 -44.90
CA ALA A 274 -9.94 18.47 -44.84
C ALA A 274 -10.22 19.14 -46.18
N GLY A 275 -11.16 20.10 -46.20
CA GLY A 275 -11.38 20.97 -47.35
C GLY A 275 -11.77 20.30 -48.68
N GLY A 276 -12.10 19.01 -48.68
CA GLY A 276 -12.44 18.23 -49.88
C GLY A 276 -11.48 17.09 -50.21
N ASP A 277 -10.26 17.12 -49.65
CA ASP A 277 -9.25 16.06 -49.83
C ASP A 277 -9.15 15.17 -48.59
N ALA A 278 -8.91 13.88 -48.82
CA ALA A 278 -8.69 12.91 -47.75
C ALA A 278 -7.27 13.04 -47.21
N VAL A 279 -7.13 13.15 -45.89
CA VAL A 279 -5.83 13.08 -45.22
C VAL A 279 -5.42 11.61 -45.10
N HIS A 280 -4.22 11.30 -45.55
CA HIS A 280 -3.60 9.99 -45.42
C HIS A 280 -2.35 10.14 -44.56
N LEU A 281 -2.16 9.23 -43.61
CA LEU A 281 -0.90 9.12 -42.89
C LEU A 281 -0.04 8.07 -43.59
N ASP A 282 1.15 8.45 -44.06
CA ASP A 282 2.11 7.56 -44.69
C ASP A 282 3.52 7.97 -44.25
N LEU A 283 4.05 7.29 -43.22
CA LEU A 283 5.37 7.59 -42.68
C LEU A 283 6.16 6.35 -42.29
N THR A 284 7.47 6.52 -42.26
CA THR A 284 8.40 5.55 -41.67
C THR A 284 8.94 6.10 -40.36
N LEU A 285 8.67 5.40 -39.26
CA LEU A 285 9.21 5.70 -37.93
C LEU A 285 10.51 4.96 -37.69
N GLY A 286 11.49 5.61 -37.06
CA GLY A 286 12.71 4.97 -36.58
C GLY A 286 12.60 4.50 -35.13
N ARG A 287 13.35 3.46 -34.75
CA ARG A 287 13.46 3.03 -33.34
C ARG A 287 14.04 4.15 -32.48
N ASP A 288 15.08 4.82 -32.96
CA ASP A 288 15.78 5.90 -32.28
C ASP A 288 14.84 7.08 -31.97
N GLU A 289 13.89 7.33 -32.88
CA GLU A 289 12.84 8.35 -32.70
C GLU A 289 11.86 7.95 -31.60
N LEU A 290 11.36 6.70 -31.62
CA LEU A 290 10.51 6.17 -30.54
C LEU A 290 11.22 6.25 -29.17
N GLU A 291 12.48 5.82 -29.11
CA GLU A 291 13.27 5.85 -27.88
C GLU A 291 13.48 7.28 -27.38
N THR A 292 13.66 8.26 -28.29
CA THR A 292 13.80 9.68 -27.94
C THR A 292 12.51 10.24 -27.35
N ILE A 293 11.36 10.06 -28.00
CA ILE A 293 10.09 10.63 -27.54
C ILE A 293 9.57 9.96 -26.26
N THR A 294 10.01 8.73 -25.96
CA THR A 294 9.58 7.97 -24.77
C THR A 294 10.62 7.89 -23.66
N GLN A 295 11.76 8.57 -23.79
CA GLN A 295 12.87 8.52 -22.82
C GLN A 295 12.43 8.90 -21.40
N SER A 296 11.62 9.94 -21.26
CA SER A 296 11.11 10.41 -19.96
C SER A 296 10.18 9.39 -19.30
N ILE A 297 9.46 8.60 -20.10
CA ILE A 297 8.57 7.55 -19.62
C ILE A 297 9.39 6.37 -19.11
N LEU A 298 10.44 5.97 -19.83
CA LEU A 298 11.37 4.92 -19.38
C LEU A 298 12.07 5.29 -18.06
N GLU A 299 12.47 6.56 -17.93
CA GLU A 299 13.20 7.02 -16.74
C GLU A 299 12.36 6.94 -15.46
N ARG A 300 11.01 6.98 -15.56
CA ARG A 300 10.10 6.76 -14.42
C ARG A 300 10.30 5.38 -13.77
N CYS A 301 10.84 4.39 -14.48
CA CYS A 301 11.13 3.07 -13.92
C CYS A 301 12.30 3.07 -12.92
N ARG A 302 13.16 4.11 -12.90
CA ARG A 302 14.34 4.17 -12.02
C ARG A 302 13.95 4.19 -10.55
N ASP A 303 13.03 5.05 -10.17
CA ASP A 303 12.71 5.28 -8.76
C ASP A 303 12.15 4.02 -8.07
N PRO A 304 11.20 3.26 -8.67
CA PRO A 304 10.78 1.98 -8.09
C PRO A 304 11.92 0.96 -8.04
N PHE A 305 12.79 0.90 -9.05
CA PHE A 305 13.94 -0.02 -9.07
C PHE A 305 14.93 0.28 -7.91
N GLU A 306 15.28 1.54 -7.70
CA GLU A 306 16.18 1.94 -6.61
C GLU A 306 15.51 1.77 -5.24
N ARG A 307 14.20 2.02 -5.17
CA ARG A 307 13.41 1.84 -3.96
C ARG A 307 13.32 0.38 -3.54
N VAL A 308 13.06 -0.57 -4.45
CA VAL A 308 12.95 -1.99 -4.09
C VAL A 308 14.26 -2.52 -3.50
N LEU A 309 15.41 -2.06 -4.01
CA LEU A 309 16.72 -2.41 -3.46
C LEU A 309 16.94 -1.86 -2.05
N ARG A 310 16.54 -0.61 -1.80
CA ARG A 310 16.60 0.01 -0.46
C ARG A 310 15.69 -0.71 0.52
N ASP A 311 14.43 -0.95 0.13
CA ASP A 311 13.44 -1.59 0.98
C ASP A 311 13.79 -3.06 1.27
N GLY A 312 14.35 -3.77 0.29
CA GLY A 312 14.86 -5.14 0.45
C GLY A 312 16.23 -5.22 1.14
N ALA A 313 16.85 -4.08 1.45
CA ALA A 313 18.21 -3.99 2.00
C ALA A 313 19.26 -4.79 1.19
N MET A 314 19.13 -4.79 -0.14
CA MET A 314 20.00 -5.55 -1.04
C MET A 314 20.77 -4.63 -1.99
N ARG A 315 22.01 -5.01 -2.31
CA ARG A 315 22.78 -4.38 -3.39
C ARG A 315 22.60 -5.17 -4.68
N THR A 316 22.78 -4.51 -5.82
CA THR A 316 22.66 -5.15 -7.14
C THR A 316 23.59 -6.34 -7.35
N ILE A 317 24.78 -6.32 -6.74
CA ILE A 317 25.76 -7.41 -6.81
C ILE A 317 25.31 -8.70 -6.08
N GLU A 318 24.25 -8.61 -5.26
CA GLU A 318 23.69 -9.73 -4.51
C GLU A 318 22.54 -10.41 -5.26
N ILE A 319 22.15 -9.87 -6.42
CA ILE A 319 21.08 -10.42 -7.26
C ILE A 319 21.70 -11.47 -8.18
N ASP A 320 21.16 -12.69 -8.16
CA ASP A 320 21.62 -13.79 -9.00
C ASP A 320 20.99 -13.75 -10.39
N HIS A 321 19.72 -13.34 -10.48
CA HIS A 321 18.96 -13.30 -11.73
C HIS A 321 18.17 -12.00 -11.86
N VAL A 322 18.21 -11.38 -13.03
CA VAL A 322 17.32 -10.27 -13.38
C VAL A 322 16.37 -10.77 -14.45
N ILE A 323 15.06 -10.65 -14.23
CA ILE A 323 14.03 -11.24 -15.07
C ILE A 323 13.13 -10.13 -15.61
N LEU A 324 13.00 -10.02 -16.93
CA LEU A 324 12.04 -9.12 -17.58
C LEU A 324 10.71 -9.85 -17.83
N VAL A 325 9.62 -9.20 -17.42
CA VAL A 325 8.23 -9.65 -17.57
C VAL A 325 7.42 -8.54 -18.23
N GLY A 326 6.35 -8.93 -18.93
CA GLY A 326 5.44 -8.01 -19.60
C GLY A 326 5.81 -7.72 -21.07
N GLY A 327 4.80 -7.34 -21.84
CA GLY A 327 4.94 -7.11 -23.28
C GLY A 327 5.84 -5.91 -23.60
N ALA A 328 5.72 -4.83 -22.83
CA ALA A 328 6.51 -3.62 -23.02
C ALA A 328 7.99 -3.81 -22.64
N ALA A 329 8.31 -4.75 -21.75
CA ALA A 329 9.70 -5.09 -21.43
C ALA A 329 10.49 -5.73 -22.60
N ARG A 330 9.83 -6.08 -23.71
CA ARG A 330 10.48 -6.61 -24.93
C ARG A 330 11.27 -5.54 -25.69
N MET A 331 10.96 -4.26 -25.47
CA MET A 331 11.65 -3.13 -26.10
C MET A 331 13.16 -3.17 -25.80
N PRO A 332 14.04 -3.02 -26.80
CA PRO A 332 15.49 -3.00 -26.60
C PRO A 332 15.98 -1.97 -25.58
N ALA A 333 15.41 -0.75 -25.61
CA ALA A 333 15.72 0.31 -24.65
C ALA A 333 15.47 -0.10 -23.19
N VAL A 334 14.39 -0.84 -22.91
CA VAL A 334 14.09 -1.34 -21.56
C VAL A 334 15.16 -2.34 -21.10
N GLY A 335 15.55 -3.28 -21.97
CA GLY A 335 16.60 -4.24 -21.65
C GLY A 335 17.95 -3.56 -21.36
N ALA A 336 18.33 -2.58 -22.19
CA ALA A 336 19.55 -1.80 -21.99
C ALA A 336 19.51 -0.96 -20.70
N PHE A 337 18.36 -0.36 -20.40
CA PHE A 337 18.13 0.39 -19.18
C PHE A 337 18.28 -0.50 -17.95
N VAL A 338 17.59 -1.65 -17.90
CA VAL A 338 17.68 -2.58 -16.77
C VAL A 338 19.09 -3.15 -16.62
N GLN A 339 19.77 -3.50 -17.71
CA GLN A 339 21.17 -3.94 -17.66
C GLN A 339 22.09 -2.88 -17.04
N LYS A 340 21.89 -1.61 -17.40
CA LYS A 340 22.65 -0.49 -16.82
C LYS A 340 22.40 -0.33 -15.33
N LEU A 341 21.15 -0.52 -14.86
CA LEU A 341 20.79 -0.41 -13.45
C LEU A 341 21.29 -1.60 -12.62
N ALA A 342 21.04 -2.82 -13.10
CA ALA A 342 21.34 -4.04 -12.37
C ALA A 342 22.80 -4.49 -12.47
N GLY A 343 23.54 -4.00 -13.48
CA GLY A 343 24.94 -4.36 -13.72
C GLY A 343 25.13 -5.74 -14.38
N GLN A 344 24.04 -6.41 -14.77
CA GLN A 344 24.05 -7.72 -15.43
C GLN A 344 22.95 -7.81 -16.50
N PRO A 345 23.14 -8.61 -17.57
CA PRO A 345 22.13 -8.74 -18.62
C PRO A 345 20.87 -9.44 -18.08
N PRO A 346 19.67 -8.93 -18.37
CA PRO A 346 18.47 -9.56 -17.87
C PRO A 346 18.02 -10.74 -18.75
N HIS A 347 17.44 -11.74 -18.11
CA HIS A 347 16.76 -12.86 -18.77
C HIS A 347 15.36 -12.43 -19.19
N ARG A 348 14.98 -12.78 -20.42
CA ARG A 348 13.62 -12.54 -20.92
C ARG A 348 12.79 -13.80 -20.69
N THR A 349 11.70 -13.67 -19.93
CA THR A 349 10.71 -14.73 -19.81
C THR A 349 9.64 -14.55 -20.90
N ILE A 350 9.05 -15.65 -21.35
CA ILE A 350 7.88 -15.60 -22.23
C ILE A 350 6.67 -15.19 -21.36
N SER A 351 5.65 -14.54 -21.93
CA SER A 351 4.42 -14.17 -21.19
C SER A 351 3.77 -15.35 -20.44
N GLU A 352 4.05 -16.57 -20.88
CA GLU A 352 3.65 -17.82 -20.21
C GLU A 352 4.18 -17.96 -18.78
N GLY A 353 5.22 -17.22 -18.38
CA GLY A 353 5.84 -17.33 -17.04
C GLY A 353 4.89 -17.00 -15.89
N VAL A 354 4.11 -15.93 -16.02
CA VAL A 354 3.16 -15.48 -14.99
C VAL A 354 2.06 -16.53 -14.80
N VAL A 355 1.38 -16.92 -15.87
CA VAL A 355 0.34 -17.95 -15.82
C VAL A 355 0.89 -19.33 -15.40
N THR A 356 2.13 -19.66 -15.77
CA THR A 356 2.81 -20.88 -15.31
C THR A 356 3.01 -20.89 -13.81
N GLY A 357 3.49 -19.78 -13.25
CA GLY A 357 3.65 -19.61 -11.81
C GLY A 357 2.35 -19.74 -11.05
N ALA A 358 1.29 -19.08 -11.54
CA ALA A 358 -0.04 -19.17 -10.96
C ALA A 358 -0.59 -20.60 -11.01
N ALA A 359 -0.38 -21.33 -12.11
CA ALA A 359 -0.82 -22.72 -12.24
C ALA A 359 -0.03 -23.67 -11.34
N LEU A 360 1.27 -23.45 -11.16
CA LEU A 360 2.09 -24.18 -10.20
C LEU A 360 1.64 -23.92 -8.75
N GLN A 361 1.30 -22.67 -8.44
CA GLN A 361 0.74 -22.30 -7.14
C GLN A 361 -0.62 -22.99 -6.91
N ALA A 362 -1.51 -22.96 -7.89
CA ALA A 362 -2.80 -23.64 -7.84
C ALA A 362 -2.64 -25.15 -7.61
N ALA A 363 -1.72 -25.78 -8.35
CA ALA A 363 -1.36 -27.19 -8.19
C ALA A 363 -0.76 -27.48 -6.81
N GLY A 364 0.00 -26.54 -6.23
CA GLY A 364 0.54 -26.62 -4.88
C GLY A 364 -0.57 -26.65 -3.81
N LEU A 365 -1.58 -25.79 -3.94
CA LEU A 365 -2.71 -25.71 -3.01
C LEU A 365 -3.55 -27.00 -2.97
N VAL A 366 -3.66 -27.71 -4.11
CA VAL A 366 -4.36 -29.01 -4.18
C VAL A 366 -3.43 -30.22 -4.01
N GLY A 367 -2.16 -30.00 -3.64
CA GLY A 367 -1.19 -31.06 -3.33
C GLY A 367 -0.60 -31.82 -4.52
N GLN A 368 -0.81 -31.35 -5.75
CA GLN A 368 -0.20 -31.90 -6.97
C GLN A 368 1.28 -31.51 -7.10
N VAL A 369 1.64 -30.31 -6.64
CA VAL A 369 3.02 -29.84 -6.49
C VAL A 369 3.38 -29.84 -5.00
N LYS A 370 4.45 -30.54 -4.62
CA LYS A 370 4.85 -30.67 -3.21
C LYS A 370 5.82 -29.56 -2.81
N ASN A 371 5.78 -29.20 -1.52
CA ASN A 371 6.75 -28.33 -0.85
C ASN A 371 6.81 -26.89 -1.35
N LEU A 372 5.80 -26.39 -2.06
CA LEU A 372 5.72 -24.97 -2.42
C LEU A 372 5.15 -24.17 -1.25
N ARG A 373 5.94 -23.22 -0.73
CA ARG A 373 5.55 -22.26 0.30
C ARG A 373 5.78 -20.85 -0.20
N LEU A 374 4.78 -20.00 -0.03
CA LEU A 374 4.84 -18.60 -0.43
C LEU A 374 4.78 -17.70 0.81
N HIS A 375 5.74 -16.80 0.93
CA HIS A 375 5.79 -15.70 1.88
C HIS A 375 5.76 -14.39 1.08
N ASP A 376 4.55 -13.90 0.81
CA ASP A 376 4.34 -12.63 0.11
C ASP A 376 4.34 -11.47 1.11
N VAL A 377 4.25 -10.23 0.63
CA VAL A 377 4.26 -9.01 1.43
C VAL A 377 3.11 -8.07 1.11
N ILE A 378 2.78 -7.18 2.04
CA ILE A 378 1.84 -6.08 1.79
C ILE A 378 2.53 -4.97 0.95
N PRO A 379 1.92 -4.49 -0.16
CA PRO A 379 2.60 -3.57 -1.08
C PRO A 379 2.66 -2.13 -0.58
N ALA A 380 1.69 -1.70 0.23
CA ALA A 380 1.57 -0.34 0.75
C ALA A 380 1.43 -0.34 2.28
N SER A 381 1.80 0.77 2.93
CA SER A 381 1.60 0.90 4.37
C SER A 381 0.12 1.15 4.66
N VAL A 382 -0.41 0.49 5.69
CA VAL A 382 -1.79 0.63 6.13
C VAL A 382 -1.83 1.04 7.59
N GLY A 383 -2.67 2.03 7.89
CA GLY A 383 -2.65 2.71 9.18
C GLY A 383 -3.94 3.47 9.45
N VAL A 384 -3.87 4.39 10.41
CA VAL A 384 -5.01 5.23 10.81
C VAL A 384 -4.71 6.71 10.65
N GLU A 385 -5.72 7.46 10.25
CA GLU A 385 -5.70 8.92 10.30
C GLU A 385 -6.01 9.40 11.73
N GLN A 386 -5.30 10.42 12.18
CA GLN A 386 -5.39 11.00 13.52
C GLN A 386 -5.73 12.48 13.45
N VAL A 387 -6.13 13.05 14.59
CA VAL A 387 -6.38 14.49 14.74
C VAL A 387 -5.24 15.32 14.17
N GLY A 388 -5.59 16.35 13.40
CA GLY A 388 -4.64 17.25 12.76
C GLY A 388 -4.10 16.75 11.42
N GLY A 389 -4.74 15.74 10.84
CA GLY A 389 -4.34 15.14 9.56
C GLY A 389 -3.00 14.44 9.66
N LEU A 390 -2.75 13.73 10.77
CA LEU A 390 -1.55 12.92 10.98
C LEU A 390 -1.84 11.46 10.60
N TYR A 391 -0.84 10.77 10.04
CA TYR A 391 -0.94 9.37 9.64
C TYR A 391 -0.11 8.56 10.61
N LEU A 392 -0.69 7.49 11.13
CA LEU A 392 0.06 6.47 11.83
C LEU A 392 0.07 5.18 11.00
N PRO A 393 1.21 4.79 10.38
CA PRO A 393 1.35 3.46 9.82
C PRO A 393 1.33 2.40 10.92
N ILE A 394 0.51 1.37 10.76
CA ILE A 394 0.39 0.25 11.72
C ILE A 394 1.01 -1.02 11.14
N ILE A 395 0.74 -1.29 9.87
CA ILE A 395 1.46 -2.28 9.06
C ILE A 395 2.23 -1.51 8.01
N VAL A 396 3.55 -1.61 8.03
CA VAL A 396 4.42 -0.94 7.06
C VAL A 396 4.50 -1.80 5.79
N ARG A 397 4.59 -1.16 4.62
CA ARG A 397 4.86 -1.84 3.34
C ARG A 397 6.00 -2.86 3.45
N ASN A 398 5.97 -3.88 2.61
CA ASN A 398 6.90 -5.01 2.60
C ASN A 398 6.86 -5.89 3.88
N THR A 399 5.90 -5.68 4.79
CA THR A 399 5.66 -6.64 5.88
C THR A 399 5.12 -7.95 5.30
N THR A 400 5.77 -9.06 5.63
CA THR A 400 5.35 -10.42 5.24
C THR A 400 3.92 -10.73 5.69
N ILE A 401 3.13 -11.33 4.81
CA ILE A 401 1.76 -11.78 5.09
C ILE A 401 1.70 -13.33 5.19
N PRO A 402 0.79 -13.89 6.01
CA PRO A 402 -0.20 -13.21 6.86
C PRO A 402 0.45 -12.47 8.05
N THR A 403 -0.17 -11.39 8.52
CA THR A 403 0.34 -10.61 9.66
C THR A 403 -0.79 -9.98 10.48
N ARG A 404 -0.50 -9.78 11.77
CA ARG A 404 -1.38 -9.07 12.71
C ARG A 404 -0.61 -7.97 13.43
N ARG A 405 -1.21 -6.79 13.51
CA ARG A 405 -0.67 -5.65 14.27
C ARG A 405 -1.79 -4.99 15.06
N ARG A 406 -1.46 -4.55 16.27
CA ARG A 406 -2.40 -3.88 17.17
C ARG A 406 -1.88 -2.51 17.53
N GLN A 407 -2.78 -1.55 17.60
CA GLN A 407 -2.50 -0.22 18.09
C GLN A 407 -3.58 0.19 19.09
N ILE A 408 -3.16 0.68 20.26
CA ILE A 408 -4.08 1.32 21.20
C ILE A 408 -4.22 2.79 20.84
N LEU A 409 -5.46 3.19 20.67
CA LEU A 409 -5.92 4.54 20.40
C LEU A 409 -6.73 5.06 21.58
N THR A 410 -6.92 6.37 21.67
CA THR A 410 -7.67 6.99 22.77
C THR A 410 -8.47 8.21 22.34
N THR A 411 -9.43 8.61 23.18
CA THR A 411 -10.24 9.83 22.99
C THR A 411 -9.40 11.09 23.15
N THR A 412 -9.83 12.14 22.49
CA THR A 412 -9.11 13.41 22.34
C THR A 412 -9.79 14.57 23.04
N VAL A 413 -11.08 14.41 23.36
CA VAL A 413 -11.92 15.42 24.01
C VAL A 413 -12.59 14.84 25.26
N ASP A 414 -12.79 15.68 26.27
CA ASP A 414 -13.52 15.33 27.47
C ASP A 414 -14.96 14.90 27.14
N ASN A 415 -15.43 13.85 27.80
CA ASN A 415 -16.76 13.29 27.65
C ASN A 415 -17.12 12.85 26.22
N GLN A 416 -16.12 12.63 25.36
CA GLN A 416 -16.30 12.09 24.02
C GLN A 416 -17.09 10.77 24.06
N ARG A 417 -18.11 10.67 23.21
CA ARG A 417 -19.11 9.57 23.21
C ARG A 417 -18.88 8.54 22.11
N SER A 418 -18.02 8.86 21.15
CA SER A 418 -17.68 8.05 19.99
C SER A 418 -16.23 8.25 19.60
N VAL A 419 -15.59 7.22 19.07
CA VAL A 419 -14.28 7.33 18.40
C VAL A 419 -14.42 6.80 16.98
N THR A 420 -13.99 7.60 16.00
CA THR A 420 -13.97 7.21 14.59
C THR A 420 -12.57 6.77 14.20
N VAL A 421 -12.39 5.49 13.90
CA VAL A 421 -11.15 4.96 13.32
C VAL A 421 -11.25 5.02 11.80
N LEU A 422 -10.53 5.96 11.19
CA LEU A 422 -10.40 6.08 9.74
C LEU A 422 -9.14 5.35 9.28
N VAL A 423 -9.32 4.26 8.55
CA VAL A 423 -8.26 3.41 8.02
C VAL A 423 -7.84 3.92 6.64
N VAL A 424 -6.54 4.10 6.45
CA VAL A 424 -5.97 4.60 5.19
C VAL A 424 -4.76 3.78 4.76
N GLU A 425 -4.61 3.64 3.45
CA GLU A 425 -3.44 3.11 2.76
C GLU A 425 -2.63 4.28 2.20
N SER A 426 -1.31 4.30 2.42
CA SER A 426 -0.45 5.39 1.97
C SER A 426 1.01 4.92 1.75
N GLU A 427 1.68 5.61 0.84
CA GLU A 427 3.07 5.36 0.45
C GLU A 427 4.09 6.21 1.21
N GLU A 428 3.65 7.31 1.81
CA GLU A 428 4.49 8.24 2.58
C GLU A 428 4.20 8.15 4.09
N ASP A 429 5.23 8.42 4.90
CA ASP A 429 5.12 8.52 6.37
C ASP A 429 4.34 9.78 6.84
N ARG A 430 3.59 10.44 5.95
CA ARG A 430 2.89 11.71 6.21
C ARG A 430 1.43 11.63 5.73
N ALA A 431 0.46 11.81 6.63
CA ALA A 431 -0.92 12.10 6.22
C ALA A 431 -1.00 13.52 5.65
N GLY A 432 -2.01 13.72 4.81
CA GLY A 432 -2.44 15.04 4.34
C GLY A 432 -2.27 15.30 2.85
N ARG A 433 -1.90 14.28 2.06
CA ARG A 433 -1.87 14.39 0.59
C ARG A 433 -3.03 13.65 -0.08
N ASP A 434 -3.29 14.07 -1.32
CA ASP A 434 -4.33 13.56 -2.23
C ASP A 434 -4.14 12.09 -2.64
N ASP A 435 -3.00 11.48 -2.31
CA ASP A 435 -2.59 10.14 -2.70
C ASP A 435 -3.03 9.02 -1.73
N ALA A 436 -3.31 9.34 -0.46
CA ALA A 436 -3.75 8.32 0.49
C ALA A 436 -5.15 7.78 0.16
N LEU A 437 -5.29 6.47 0.11
CA LEU A 437 -6.56 5.80 -0.19
C LEU A 437 -7.31 5.49 1.12
N ALA A 438 -8.51 6.04 1.27
CA ALA A 438 -9.38 5.69 2.39
C ALA A 438 -9.92 4.27 2.21
N LEU A 439 -9.75 3.41 3.22
CA LEU A 439 -10.09 1.99 3.14
C LEU A 439 -11.35 1.64 3.95
N ALA A 440 -11.48 2.17 5.17
CA ALA A 440 -12.63 1.90 6.03
C ALA A 440 -12.82 2.98 7.08
N ARG A 441 -14.07 3.14 7.53
CA ARG A 441 -14.46 3.93 8.69
C ARG A 441 -15.08 2.99 9.72
N LEU A 442 -14.61 3.03 10.96
CA LEU A 442 -15.18 2.27 12.07
C LEU A 442 -15.57 3.24 13.19
N ASP A 443 -16.86 3.29 13.53
CA ASP A 443 -17.38 4.19 14.56
C ASP A 443 -17.66 3.42 15.85
N VAL A 444 -16.75 3.52 16.82
CA VAL A 444 -16.92 2.93 18.15
C VAL A 444 -17.78 3.88 18.99
N THR A 445 -19.06 3.58 19.15
CA THR A 445 -20.03 4.48 19.79
C THR A 445 -20.46 4.03 21.20
N GLY A 446 -20.95 4.99 21.98
CA GLY A 446 -21.51 4.76 23.31
C GLY A 446 -20.46 4.69 24.42
N LEU A 447 -19.32 5.36 24.23
CA LEU A 447 -18.28 5.52 25.24
C LEU A 447 -18.83 6.26 26.46
N ALA A 448 -18.59 5.77 27.68
CA ALA A 448 -18.99 6.43 28.92
C ALA A 448 -18.35 7.84 29.02
N PRO A 449 -19.01 8.84 29.66
CA PRO A 449 -18.38 10.15 29.83
C PRO A 449 -17.14 9.99 30.71
N ALA A 450 -15.98 10.39 30.18
CA ALA A 450 -14.71 10.33 30.87
C ALA A 450 -13.82 11.47 30.38
N PRO A 451 -12.79 11.90 31.14
CA PRO A 451 -11.81 12.86 30.64
C PRO A 451 -11.17 12.40 29.31
N ALA A 452 -10.66 13.34 28.53
CA ALA A 452 -9.84 13.04 27.37
C ALA A 452 -8.73 12.04 27.76
N PHE A 453 -8.35 11.18 26.81
CA PHE A 453 -7.33 10.15 26.98
C PHE A 453 -7.68 8.99 27.93
N ALA A 454 -8.89 8.95 28.49
CA ALA A 454 -9.30 7.89 29.42
C ALA A 454 -9.69 6.58 28.72
N HIS A 455 -10.33 6.66 27.55
CA HIS A 455 -10.79 5.48 26.82
C HIS A 455 -9.64 4.78 26.11
N ARG A 456 -9.68 3.45 26.02
CA ARG A 456 -8.67 2.67 25.30
C ARG A 456 -9.34 1.88 24.19
N ILE A 457 -9.13 2.32 22.96
CA ILE A 457 -9.65 1.68 21.75
C ILE A 457 -8.53 0.84 21.14
N ASP A 458 -8.63 -0.48 21.25
CA ASP A 458 -7.71 -1.41 20.62
C ASP A 458 -8.10 -1.63 19.16
N VAL A 459 -7.22 -1.25 18.25
CA VAL A 459 -7.42 -1.44 16.81
C VAL A 459 -6.49 -2.52 16.31
N LEU A 460 -7.07 -3.64 15.89
CA LEU A 460 -6.40 -4.80 15.31
C LEU A 460 -6.50 -4.75 13.79
N PHE A 461 -5.34 -4.82 13.14
CA PHE A 461 -5.20 -5.03 11.70
C PHE A 461 -4.78 -6.48 11.49
N ASP A 462 -5.58 -7.24 10.74
CA ASP A 462 -5.36 -8.64 10.40
C ASP A 462 -5.32 -8.77 8.87
N VAL A 463 -4.17 -9.17 8.33
CA VAL A 463 -3.98 -9.45 6.90
C VAL A 463 -3.75 -10.94 6.74
N ASP A 464 -4.61 -11.61 5.98
CA ASP A 464 -4.48 -13.05 5.71
C ASP A 464 -3.48 -13.36 4.59
N ALA A 465 -3.32 -14.64 4.26
CA ALA A 465 -2.37 -15.09 3.24
C ALA A 465 -2.76 -14.66 1.80
N GLY A 466 -4.04 -14.32 1.56
CA GLY A 466 -4.50 -13.77 0.28
C GLY A 466 -4.40 -12.25 0.19
N GLY A 467 -3.93 -11.60 1.26
CA GLY A 467 -3.85 -10.15 1.36
C GLY A 467 -5.18 -9.48 1.71
N THR A 468 -6.20 -10.22 2.19
CA THR A 468 -7.43 -9.59 2.67
C THR A 468 -7.17 -8.91 4.00
N LEU A 469 -7.38 -7.59 4.05
CA LEU A 469 -7.26 -6.80 5.26
C LEU A 469 -8.61 -6.74 5.99
N ARG A 470 -8.58 -7.10 7.28
CA ARG A 470 -9.67 -6.89 8.23
C ARG A 470 -9.19 -5.98 9.35
N VAL A 471 -10.00 -4.98 9.67
CA VAL A 471 -9.75 -4.07 10.80
C VAL A 471 -10.86 -4.23 11.83
N THR A 472 -10.46 -4.40 13.08
CA THR A 472 -11.38 -4.50 14.23
C THR A 472 -11.00 -3.44 15.26
N ALA A 473 -11.95 -2.59 15.63
CA ALA A 473 -11.80 -1.60 16.69
C ALA A 473 -12.61 -2.03 17.93
N THR A 474 -11.95 -2.15 19.08
CA THR A 474 -12.54 -2.63 20.32
C THR A 474 -12.37 -1.60 21.42
N ASP A 475 -13.46 -1.13 22.03
CA ASP A 475 -13.37 -0.40 23.29
C ASP A 475 -13.07 -1.39 24.42
N LEU A 476 -11.88 -1.30 25.02
CA LEU A 476 -11.44 -2.18 26.09
C LEU A 476 -12.22 -1.99 27.39
N GLY A 477 -12.89 -0.85 27.58
CA GLY A 477 -13.71 -0.58 28.76
C GLY A 477 -15.05 -1.31 28.72
N THR A 478 -15.71 -1.32 27.55
CA THR A 478 -17.04 -1.92 27.39
C THR A 478 -17.04 -3.29 26.69
N GLY A 479 -15.94 -3.65 26.02
CA GLY A 479 -15.85 -4.84 25.17
C GLY A 479 -16.58 -4.73 23.84
N ARG A 480 -17.14 -3.55 23.51
CA ARG A 480 -17.82 -3.33 22.23
C ARG A 480 -16.82 -3.33 21.08
N THR A 481 -17.19 -3.97 19.98
CA THR A 481 -16.33 -4.16 18.82
C THR A 481 -17.04 -3.72 17.54
N GLU A 482 -16.34 -2.99 16.69
CA GLU A 482 -16.70 -2.76 15.29
C GLU A 482 -15.67 -3.47 14.41
N THR A 483 -16.10 -4.12 13.33
CA THR A 483 -15.20 -4.82 12.40
C THR A 483 -15.59 -4.53 10.97
N ARG A 484 -14.59 -4.26 10.13
CA ARG A 484 -14.74 -4.10 8.69
C ARG A 484 -13.70 -4.93 7.95
N VAL A 485 -14.15 -5.65 6.93
CA VAL A 485 -13.28 -6.21 5.90
C VAL A 485 -13.14 -5.12 4.83
N ILE A 486 -11.92 -4.89 4.36
CA ILE A 486 -11.67 -3.85 3.36
C ILE A 486 -12.16 -4.34 2.00
N ASP A 487 -13.04 -3.56 1.38
CA ASP A 487 -13.55 -3.77 0.03
C ASP A 487 -13.91 -2.41 -0.61
N ARG A 488 -14.53 -2.45 -1.79
CA ARG A 488 -14.93 -1.23 -2.51
C ARG A 488 -15.96 -0.41 -1.75
N ASP A 489 -16.92 -1.05 -1.09
CA ASP A 489 -18.00 -0.36 -0.41
C ASP A 489 -17.47 0.30 0.89
N SER A 490 -16.58 -0.38 1.61
CA SER A 490 -15.90 0.19 2.78
C SER A 490 -15.02 1.38 2.40
N ALA A 491 -14.27 1.27 1.30
CA ALA A 491 -13.40 2.33 0.81
C ALA A 491 -14.20 3.55 0.34
N ARG A 492 -15.35 3.32 -0.30
CA ARG A 492 -16.27 4.39 -0.74
C ARG A 492 -16.91 5.11 0.44
N GLU A 493 -17.36 4.36 1.46
CA GLU A 493 -17.89 4.91 2.71
C GLU A 493 -16.83 5.78 3.40
N ALA A 494 -15.61 5.26 3.52
CA ALA A 494 -14.48 5.96 4.13
C ALA A 494 -14.06 7.20 3.31
N GLY A 495 -14.01 7.10 1.99
CA GLY A 495 -13.63 8.20 1.10
C GLY A 495 -14.62 9.36 1.15
N ARG A 496 -15.93 9.08 1.27
CA ARG A 496 -16.95 10.11 1.50
C ARG A 496 -16.77 10.80 2.85
N ALA A 497 -16.39 10.05 3.88
CA ALA A 497 -16.12 10.58 5.21
C ALA A 497 -14.79 11.36 5.29
N ARG A 498 -13.77 10.98 4.50
CA ARG A 498 -12.45 11.61 4.48
C ARG A 498 -12.39 12.89 3.66
N ARG A 499 -13.19 13.03 2.59
CA ARG A 499 -13.23 14.27 1.78
C ARG A 499 -13.59 15.45 2.69
N PRO A 500 -12.85 16.57 2.60
CA PRO A 500 -13.10 17.70 3.46
C PRO A 500 -14.50 18.25 3.15
N ALA A 501 -15.38 18.19 4.14
CA ALA A 501 -16.30 19.29 4.38
C ALA A 501 -15.45 20.52 4.75
N ALA A 502 -14.68 21.03 3.79
CA ALA A 502 -14.15 22.36 3.82
C ALA A 502 -15.36 23.28 3.80
N ILE A 503 -15.77 23.76 4.98
CA ILE A 503 -16.30 25.11 5.27
C ILE A 503 -16.84 25.20 6.71
N ASP A 504 -17.26 24.13 7.38
CA ASP A 504 -17.91 24.23 8.71
C ASP A 504 -17.34 23.30 9.79
N GLY A 505 -16.09 23.53 10.20
CA GLY A 505 -15.59 23.33 11.57
C GLY A 505 -16.09 22.16 12.45
N ARG A 506 -16.39 20.97 11.91
CA ARG A 506 -16.71 19.76 12.68
C ARG A 506 -16.04 18.50 12.12
N ASP A 507 -15.94 17.50 13.01
CA ASP A 507 -15.53 16.10 12.84
C ASP A 507 -14.03 15.75 12.80
N LEU A 508 -13.15 16.67 13.21
CA LEU A 508 -11.78 16.28 13.62
C LEU A 508 -11.69 15.91 15.11
N ASP A 509 -12.69 16.28 15.91
CA ASP A 509 -12.68 16.08 17.37
C ASP A 509 -12.87 14.60 17.76
N ASP A 510 -13.53 13.81 16.92
CA ASP A 510 -13.84 12.39 17.17
C ASP A 510 -12.75 11.44 16.66
N LEU A 511 -11.74 11.95 15.94
CA LEU A 511 -10.60 11.15 15.51
C LEU A 511 -9.72 10.80 16.71
N PRO A 512 -9.23 9.56 16.80
CA PRO A 512 -8.34 9.16 17.88
C PRO A 512 -6.94 9.73 17.72
N ILE A 513 -6.18 9.62 18.80
CA ILE A 513 -4.71 9.70 18.77
C ILE A 513 -4.09 8.40 19.26
N VAL A 514 -2.83 8.21 18.91
CA VAL A 514 -1.98 7.19 19.53
C VAL A 514 -1.57 7.64 20.92
N THR A 515 -1.73 6.75 21.89
CA THR A 515 -0.99 6.85 23.15
C THR A 515 0.46 6.51 22.84
N SER A 516 1.33 7.50 22.73
CA SER A 516 2.77 7.24 22.90
C SER A 516 3.08 7.14 24.38
N ASN A 517 4.23 6.57 24.75
CA ASN A 517 4.60 6.37 26.14
C ASN A 517 5.80 7.24 26.50
N VAL A 518 5.85 7.72 27.74
CA VAL A 518 7.08 8.30 28.30
C VAL A 518 8.08 7.16 28.49
N SER A 519 9.12 7.09 27.65
CA SER A 519 10.03 5.93 27.57
C SER A 519 10.79 5.65 28.87
N TYR A 520 11.08 6.71 29.64
CA TYR A 520 11.84 6.67 30.88
C TYR A 520 11.12 7.54 31.92
N PRO A 521 11.25 7.27 33.23
CA PRO A 521 10.57 8.08 34.21
C PRO A 521 11.19 9.48 34.24
N LEU A 522 10.32 10.49 34.31
CA LEU A 522 10.67 11.90 34.43
C LEU A 522 10.40 12.37 35.84
N GLY A 523 11.32 13.15 36.39
CA GLY A 523 11.21 13.62 37.75
C GLY A 523 12.21 14.70 38.07
N ILE A 524 12.49 14.90 39.36
CA ILE A 524 13.41 15.93 39.84
C ILE A 524 14.52 15.33 40.71
N GLU A 525 15.68 15.99 40.70
CA GLU A 525 16.72 15.75 41.70
C GLU A 525 16.37 16.46 43.01
N ILE A 526 16.52 15.75 44.13
CA ILE A 526 16.20 16.22 45.48
C ILE A 526 17.40 16.09 46.40
N SER A 527 17.33 16.74 47.57
CA SER A 527 18.42 16.79 48.54
C SER A 527 18.97 15.39 48.89
N GLY A 528 20.31 15.31 48.93
CA GLY A 528 21.07 14.06 49.02
C GLY A 528 21.36 13.40 47.67
N GLY A 529 21.13 14.08 46.54
CA GLY A 529 21.41 13.56 45.20
C GLY A 529 20.47 12.41 44.79
N ARG A 530 19.25 12.40 45.32
CA ARG A 530 18.25 11.35 45.04
C ARG A 530 17.31 11.80 43.93
N PHE A 531 16.75 10.83 43.22
CA PHE A 531 15.71 11.07 42.22
C PHE A 531 14.33 10.88 42.82
N HIS A 532 13.44 11.82 42.56
CA HIS A 532 12.01 11.68 42.82
C HIS A 532 11.25 11.65 41.49
N GLU A 533 10.61 10.53 41.23
CA GLU A 533 9.79 10.32 40.03
C GLU A 533 8.49 11.12 40.12
N ILE A 534 8.12 11.80 39.04
CA ILE A 534 6.85 12.55 38.92
C ILE A 534 5.97 11.90 37.85
N ILE A 535 6.54 11.54 36.70
CA ILE A 535 5.87 10.80 35.63
C ILE A 535 6.56 9.46 35.49
N THR A 536 5.79 8.38 35.64
CA THR A 536 6.32 7.01 35.59
C THR A 536 6.65 6.60 34.16
N ALA A 537 7.67 5.74 34.02
CA ALA A 537 8.00 5.14 32.74
C ALA A 537 6.79 4.38 32.17
N ASN A 538 6.69 4.38 30.86
CA ASN A 538 5.61 3.76 30.09
C ASN A 538 4.21 4.35 30.31
N GLN A 539 4.09 5.48 31.00
CA GLN A 539 2.82 6.20 31.11
C GLN A 539 2.46 6.81 29.75
N SER A 540 1.20 6.65 29.35
CA SER A 540 0.69 7.16 28.08
C SER A 540 0.68 8.69 28.05
N VAL A 541 1.15 9.30 26.96
CA VAL A 541 1.02 10.73 26.69
C VAL A 541 -0.26 11.05 25.91
N PRO A 542 -0.85 12.24 26.11
CA PRO A 542 -0.36 13.30 27.00
C PRO A 542 -0.55 12.95 28.48
N VAL A 543 0.44 13.31 29.29
CA VAL A 543 0.44 13.08 30.73
C VAL A 543 0.78 14.38 31.44
N ARG A 544 0.14 14.63 32.59
CA ARG A 544 0.42 15.78 33.45
C ARG A 544 0.38 15.31 34.89
N GLU A 545 1.50 15.45 35.59
CA GLU A 545 1.64 15.09 37.00
C GLU A 545 2.31 16.24 37.74
N SER A 546 2.09 16.32 39.06
CA SER A 546 2.73 17.33 39.88
C SER A 546 3.27 16.78 41.19
N VAL A 547 4.25 17.49 41.74
CA VAL A 547 4.83 17.22 43.05
C VAL A 547 4.95 18.50 43.85
N LEU A 548 4.76 18.39 45.16
CA LEU A 548 5.01 19.48 46.10
C LEU A 548 6.42 19.35 46.68
N VAL A 549 7.15 20.45 46.66
CA VAL A 549 8.49 20.53 47.23
C VAL A 549 8.63 21.66 48.24
N THR A 550 9.65 21.54 49.10
CA THR A 550 9.98 22.48 50.17
C THR A 550 11.49 22.73 50.22
N ASN A 551 11.89 23.73 51.01
CA ASN A 551 13.29 24.06 51.25
C ASN A 551 14.01 22.92 52.00
N ALA A 552 15.29 22.73 51.72
CA ALA A 552 16.15 21.81 52.49
C ALA A 552 16.60 22.41 53.84
N SER A 553 16.61 23.75 53.98
CA SER A 553 16.92 24.45 55.23
C SER A 553 16.10 25.72 55.39
N THR A 554 15.93 26.18 56.64
CA THR A 554 15.18 27.39 57.01
C THR A 554 15.65 28.67 56.30
N ASP A 555 16.96 28.78 56.06
CA ASP A 555 17.57 29.99 55.49
C ASP A 555 17.69 29.95 53.95
N GLN A 556 17.18 28.90 53.31
CA GLN A 556 17.28 28.73 51.86
C GLN A 556 16.30 29.66 51.15
N ARG A 557 16.84 30.64 50.39
CA ARG A 557 16.06 31.63 49.63
C ARG A 557 15.98 31.36 48.13
N ALA A 558 16.56 30.25 47.69
CA ALA A 558 16.47 29.79 46.32
C ALA A 558 16.42 28.25 46.26
N ILE A 559 15.62 27.71 45.35
CA ILE A 559 15.57 26.28 45.06
C ILE A 559 16.12 26.06 43.65
N THR A 560 17.11 25.18 43.55
CA THR A 560 17.60 24.68 42.26
C THR A 560 16.79 23.45 41.87
N VAL A 561 16.13 23.50 40.73
CA VAL A 561 15.37 22.36 40.19
C VAL A 561 16.13 21.77 39.02
N HIS A 562 16.48 20.50 39.14
CA HIS A 562 16.96 19.69 38.02
C HIS A 562 15.86 18.74 37.61
N VAL A 563 15.28 18.92 36.42
CA VAL A 563 14.40 17.93 35.81
C VAL A 563 15.28 16.89 35.13
N VAL A 564 15.06 15.61 35.46
CA VAL A 564 15.91 14.51 35.03
C VAL A 564 15.11 13.33 34.48
N GLU A 565 15.75 12.57 33.60
CA GLU A 565 15.27 11.33 32.98
C GLU A 565 16.17 10.16 33.42
N ASN A 566 15.58 9.00 33.77
CA ASN A 566 16.34 7.83 34.25
C ASN A 566 16.40 6.69 33.22
N GLY A 567 17.50 6.62 32.46
CA GLY A 567 17.69 5.71 31.31
C GLY A 567 18.47 4.38 31.53
N GLY A 568 19.01 4.12 32.73
CA GLY A 568 19.52 2.80 33.13
C GLY A 568 21.03 2.48 32.95
N ARG A 569 21.78 2.43 34.06
CA ARG A 569 22.47 1.26 34.69
C ARG A 569 22.98 1.75 36.05
N PHE A 570 22.55 1.09 37.13
CA PHE A 570 22.77 1.53 38.50
C PHE A 570 24.24 1.39 38.91
N VAL A 571 24.89 2.51 39.27
CA VAL A 571 26.13 2.53 40.06
C VAL A 571 25.84 3.34 41.33
N PRO A 572 26.20 2.86 42.55
CA PRO A 572 26.06 3.66 43.76
C PRO A 572 26.82 4.99 43.61
N GLY A 573 26.11 6.11 43.55
CA GLY A 573 26.69 7.44 43.30
C GLY A 573 25.93 8.33 42.30
N GLY A 574 24.98 7.78 41.53
CA GLY A 574 23.92 8.49 40.79
C GLY A 574 24.35 9.28 39.53
N THR A 575 24.07 8.75 38.34
CA THR A 575 24.12 9.51 37.07
C THR A 575 22.74 9.51 36.40
N PHE A 576 21.93 10.54 36.68
CA PHE A 576 20.68 10.82 35.96
C PHE A 576 20.96 11.70 34.74
N ARG A 577 20.16 11.58 33.68
CA ARG A 577 20.25 12.49 32.53
C ARG A 577 19.50 13.77 32.88
N ARG A 578 20.21 14.90 32.95
CA ARG A 578 19.57 16.20 33.20
C ARG A 578 18.89 16.69 31.92
N VAL A 579 17.56 16.80 31.97
CA VAL A 579 16.72 17.35 30.90
C VAL A 579 16.76 18.88 30.96
N ARG A 580 16.61 19.44 32.17
CA ARG A 580 16.69 20.89 32.39
C ARG A 580 17.17 21.25 33.80
N ARG A 581 17.76 22.44 33.94
CA ARG A 581 18.08 23.11 35.22
C ARG A 581 17.55 24.53 35.18
N PHE A 582 16.91 24.95 36.27
CA PHE A 582 16.58 26.34 36.55
C PHE A 582 16.62 26.59 38.07
N GLU A 583 16.66 27.86 38.47
CA GLU A 583 16.65 28.29 39.86
C GLU A 583 15.45 29.18 40.12
N LEU A 584 14.72 28.89 41.19
CA LEU A 584 13.65 29.73 41.71
C LEU A 584 14.23 30.59 42.83
N THR A 585 14.41 31.88 42.59
CA THR A 585 14.99 32.84 43.54
C THR A 585 13.93 33.71 44.20
N GLY A 586 14.28 34.39 45.30
CA GLY A 586 13.38 35.34 45.95
C GLY A 586 12.37 34.69 46.90
N LEU A 587 12.64 33.45 47.30
CA LEU A 587 11.79 32.69 48.20
C LEU A 587 11.92 33.24 49.64
N ALA A 588 10.80 33.61 50.28
CA ALA A 588 10.70 33.95 51.71
C ALA A 588 11.29 32.88 52.65
N ALA A 589 11.75 33.17 53.87
CA ALA A 589 12.22 32.10 54.78
C ALA A 589 11.03 31.27 55.31
N THR A 590 11.10 29.93 55.21
CA THR A 590 10.05 29.00 55.71
C THR A 590 10.68 27.76 56.33
N ASP A 591 10.00 27.13 57.29
CA ASP A 591 10.43 25.88 57.93
C ASP A 591 10.50 24.72 56.91
N PRO A 592 11.59 23.93 56.83
CA PRO A 592 11.60 22.66 56.10
C PRO A 592 10.45 21.77 56.60
N ARG A 593 9.52 21.42 55.68
CA ARG A 593 8.21 20.71 55.87
C ARG A 593 6.97 21.57 55.68
N THR A 594 7.09 22.82 55.22
CA THR A 594 5.93 23.55 54.68
C THR A 594 5.94 23.40 53.16
N ALA A 595 4.91 22.77 52.59
CA ALA A 595 4.75 22.65 51.12
C ALA A 595 4.76 24.04 50.49
N ARG A 596 5.61 24.24 49.49
CA ARG A 596 6.00 25.60 49.08
C ARG A 596 5.96 25.81 47.58
N VAL A 597 6.54 24.90 46.82
CA VAL A 597 6.57 25.01 45.36
C VAL A 597 5.87 23.79 44.79
N GLU A 598 4.90 24.02 43.90
CA GLU A 598 4.35 22.97 43.06
C GLU A 598 5.17 22.91 41.78
N ILE A 599 5.69 21.72 41.44
CA ILE A 599 6.34 21.45 40.17
C ILE A 599 5.44 20.52 39.37
N VAL A 600 4.95 20.99 38.24
CA VAL A 600 4.13 20.26 37.28
C VAL A 600 4.98 19.90 36.08
N LEU A 601 5.00 18.61 35.74
CA LEU A 601 5.54 18.13 34.47
C LEU A 601 4.38 17.72 33.58
N ALA A 602 4.34 18.22 32.36
CA ALA A 602 3.34 17.82 31.37
C ALA A 602 4.03 17.46 30.05
N VAL A 603 3.83 16.25 29.55
CA VAL A 603 4.35 15.83 28.23
C VAL A 603 3.20 15.75 27.26
N ASP A 604 3.31 16.44 26.12
CA ASP A 604 2.26 16.47 25.10
C ASP A 604 2.43 15.39 24.03
N ARG A 605 1.51 15.39 23.05
CA ARG A 605 1.44 14.44 21.93
C ARG A 605 2.66 14.50 20.99
N ARG A 606 3.42 15.59 21.00
CA ARG A 606 4.66 15.78 20.22
C ARG A 606 5.92 15.45 21.03
N ARG A 607 5.77 14.87 22.23
CA ARG A 607 6.85 14.67 23.21
C ARG A 607 7.50 16.00 23.66
N GLN A 608 6.76 17.11 23.63
CA GLN A 608 7.20 18.34 24.29
C GLN A 608 6.89 18.26 25.78
N LEU A 609 7.94 18.34 26.60
CA LEU A 609 7.83 18.49 28.05
C LEU A 609 7.63 19.96 28.40
N THR A 610 6.49 20.31 28.97
CA THR A 610 6.27 21.57 29.67
C THR A 610 6.57 21.38 31.16
N ILE A 611 7.47 22.21 31.68
CA ILE A 611 7.80 22.29 33.10
C ILE A 611 7.17 23.57 33.64
N HIS A 612 6.32 23.46 34.65
CA HIS A 612 5.74 24.60 35.33
C HIS A 612 6.03 24.52 36.82
N ALA A 613 6.70 25.50 37.39
CA ALA A 613 6.99 25.58 38.81
C ALA A 613 6.35 26.84 39.41
N ARG A 614 5.59 26.69 40.49
CA ARG A 614 4.85 27.78 41.12
C ARG A 614 5.10 27.84 42.62
N ASP A 615 5.54 28.99 43.12
CA ASP A 615 5.57 29.27 44.55
C ASP A 615 4.14 29.53 45.06
N LEU A 616 3.68 28.65 45.94
CA LEU A 616 2.34 28.68 46.51
C LEU A 616 2.12 29.86 47.47
N ALA A 617 3.21 30.43 48.02
CA ALA A 617 3.11 31.55 48.95
C ALA A 617 3.07 32.91 48.24
N SER A 618 4.00 33.16 47.32
CA SER A 618 4.07 34.43 46.59
C SER A 618 3.22 34.47 45.32
N GLY A 619 2.84 33.30 44.79
CA GLY A 619 2.18 33.17 43.50
C GLY A 619 3.10 33.28 42.29
N SER A 620 4.41 33.53 42.49
CA SER A 620 5.40 33.61 41.41
C SER A 620 5.53 32.27 40.70
N ASP A 621 5.66 32.29 39.37
CA ASP A 621 5.77 31.08 38.56
C ASP A 621 6.94 31.12 37.57
N HIS A 622 7.29 29.94 37.08
CA HIS A 622 8.28 29.71 36.06
C HIS A 622 7.76 28.63 35.11
N THR A 623 7.76 28.89 33.81
CA THR A 623 7.32 27.94 32.80
C THR A 623 8.37 27.79 31.70
N GLU A 624 8.69 26.56 31.35
CA GLU A 624 9.61 26.24 30.26
C GLU A 624 9.10 25.06 29.44
N ARG A 625 9.49 24.99 28.16
CA ARG A 625 9.19 23.89 27.25
C ARG A 625 10.47 23.28 26.70
N VAL A 626 10.53 21.95 26.66
CA VAL A 626 11.69 21.18 26.22
C VAL A 626 11.24 20.11 25.23
N ASP A 627 11.87 20.07 24.06
CA ASP A 627 11.69 18.98 23.12
C ASP A 627 12.48 17.74 23.58
N LEU A 628 11.77 16.69 24.02
CA LEU A 628 12.42 15.45 24.46
C LEU A 628 13.08 14.68 23.29
N ALA A 629 12.74 14.99 22.04
CA ALA A 629 13.35 14.37 20.86
C ALA A 629 14.70 14.99 20.48
N GLN A 630 15.01 16.22 20.92
CA GLN A 630 16.23 16.95 20.53
C GLN A 630 17.29 17.07 21.64
N THR A 631 17.00 16.63 22.87
CA THR A 631 17.82 16.94 24.05
C THR A 631 19.11 16.11 24.19
N PHE A 632 19.70 15.61 23.09
CA PHE A 632 20.88 14.72 23.05
C PHE A 632 22.21 15.36 23.49
N GLN A 633 22.21 16.34 24.40
CA GLN A 633 23.44 16.89 24.98
C GLN A 633 23.87 16.10 26.22
N ASP A 634 25.18 16.01 26.40
CA ASP A 634 25.93 14.98 27.11
C ASP A 634 25.42 14.58 28.51
N PRO A 635 25.59 13.29 28.91
CA PRO A 635 25.30 12.86 30.28
C PRO A 635 26.19 13.62 31.27
N VAL A 636 25.61 14.55 32.01
CA VAL A 636 26.31 15.24 33.10
C VAL A 636 26.45 14.27 34.27
N SER A 637 27.68 13.88 34.61
CA SER A 637 27.92 13.21 35.89
C SER A 637 27.61 14.18 37.03
N LEU A 638 26.58 13.86 37.81
CA LEU A 638 26.23 14.59 39.04
C LEU A 638 27.11 14.07 40.19
N THR A 639 28.40 14.37 40.17
CA THR A 639 29.27 14.05 41.31
C THR A 639 29.02 15.07 42.43
N GLY A 640 28.23 14.67 43.44
CA GLY A 640 27.91 15.48 44.62
C GLY A 640 26.58 16.22 44.50
N SER A 641 25.84 16.34 45.62
CA SER A 641 24.55 17.04 45.62
C SER A 641 24.76 18.52 45.31
N ALA A 642 24.08 19.03 44.29
CA ALA A 642 24.06 20.47 44.04
C ALA A 642 23.54 21.22 45.28
N PRO A 643 24.13 22.36 45.64
CA PRO A 643 23.60 23.18 46.72
C PRO A 643 22.21 23.71 46.36
N GLY A 644 21.32 23.78 47.34
CA GLY A 644 19.98 24.35 47.14
C GLY A 644 18.96 23.44 46.46
N LEU A 645 19.17 22.12 46.43
CA LEU A 645 18.14 21.16 45.97
C LEU A 645 16.93 21.10 46.92
N PRO A 646 15.72 20.82 46.42
CA PRO A 646 14.52 20.75 47.24
C PRO A 646 14.43 19.47 48.10
N LEU A 647 13.55 19.49 49.10
CA LEU A 647 12.97 18.29 49.71
C LEU A 647 11.58 18.04 49.13
N VAL A 648 11.21 16.77 48.95
CA VAL A 648 9.85 16.40 48.56
C VAL A 648 8.99 16.31 49.81
N PHE A 649 7.77 16.84 49.73
CA PHE A 649 6.80 16.80 50.81
C PHE A 649 5.96 15.52 50.79
#